data_AF-A0AA42CGM2-F1
#
_entry.id   AF-A0AA42CGM2-F1
#
_cell.length_a   1.000
_cell.length_b   1.000
_cell.length_c   1.000
_cell.angle_alpha   90.00
_cell.angle_beta   90.00
_cell.angle_gamma   90.00
#
_symmetry.space_group_name_H-M   'P 1'
#
loop_
_entity.id
_entity.type
_entity.pdbx_description
1 polymer ?
#
loop_
_entity_poly.entity_id
_entity_poly.type
_entity_poly.pdbx_seq_one_letter_code
_entity_poly.pdbx_strand_id
1 'polypeptide(L)'
;MAVPNYDHIVVVVMENHDYSQIIGNSQAPYINSLAASGALLTNYDAISHPSEPNYFAMYAGSTFGITDDNHYSEPDPTLDTILQGAGKTFTGYVEGGATSYDHNPWESFPEGFSVEKDFSTFPSNGSFSSLPNVSFVVPNVNDDMHNGTIQQGDTWLQSNLNSYVQWATNNNSLLVVVWDESDTDPSDHVAAILYGAHVMPGAYNTAYNHYNLLSTLLAANNLTGPRNAATATPIDVFSPGTGGTLAGQVQLSGATEGVALAAGTTVASFTDTNTADPAGGFNASISWGDGTSSAGGISGANGSFTVSGGHTYADEGSFLLSVAVTRTADNATITPTGAVTAAEADVLTPQAATITGTAQQALSNVTVATFTDSNSANAAGDFTASISWGDGSTSAGVVSGTNGTLAVSGSHTYASAGTDPVAVTLTDDTPGTAAATANSTAQIGGGPGALAGQVQLSGATEGVALASGTAIARFTDTNSSDTAAGFTASITWGDGTTTAGTVTRANKGSFLVSGGHTYADEGSFPLSVAVTRTADGTKITPTGTVVAAEADVLTPHAATITGTAGQALNNVTVATFTNGDTANPAGDFTASITWGDGTTSAGTVSGSDGSYSVTGSHTYTAAGTDAVAVSLTDDAPGTARATANSPAQIASGAGTLAGSVQLSSATEGSALASGTTIASFTDTNSSDTAAGFTASITWGDGTTTAGTVSDANGSFSVAGGHTYADEGSFPLSVAITRIADNTKITPTGTVVAAEADVLTGQATTITGTAGQALNNVTVATFTNSDTANPAGDFTASVTWGDGTTSAGTVSGSNGTYSVAGSHTYAVSGTDTVAVSLTDDAPGTAKATANSTAQIAAGGGGGGRAISSPTTGPVVLAATNGPLTVTNSGAITSTGGNVDGVDGPANATATVINFGSVSAAGVNGAGVYLQAGGSVTNSAGASISGDYGVEIAGAPGTVSNSGTISGTTDAVLFVNSGSNSVVVNPTAAFKGLVDGGSGANALELAGGTGSISGLSGGSGTVTENGSWSFASFQTVSVDTGGTWTLNGGNVPTIANNGTVNVSGSLDVSSAIDPTSSGLFQLTSDATLEVAAAIGSNARMTFLSPSELVIDNPLTFGSNVGSASYAGSTLQSFGAGDMIDLKQFGQTGAATQYDTSTGLLQISNGTQQHASLDFQTSSLGSGSFHVASDGSGGILVTLS
;
A
#
# COMPACT_ATOMS: atom_id res chain seq x y z
N MET A 1 -19.56 -10.29 14.40
CA MET A 1 -19.10 -10.27 12.99
C MET A 1 -20.24 -10.79 12.11
N ALA A 2 -20.14 -10.79 10.77
CA ALA A 2 -21.23 -11.28 9.91
C ALA A 2 -21.18 -12.81 9.76
N VAL A 3 -22.33 -13.49 9.82
CA VAL A 3 -22.43 -14.95 9.59
C VAL A 3 -22.15 -15.24 8.10
N PRO A 4 -21.23 -16.16 7.75
CA PRO A 4 -20.97 -16.55 6.37
C PRO A 4 -22.20 -17.11 5.67
N ASN A 5 -22.34 -16.85 4.37
CA ASN A 5 -23.38 -17.46 3.55
C ASN A 5 -22.92 -18.86 3.14
N TYR A 6 -23.53 -19.91 3.71
CA TYR A 6 -23.13 -21.30 3.49
C TYR A 6 -23.90 -21.94 2.32
N ASP A 7 -23.22 -22.78 1.54
CA ASP A 7 -23.85 -23.58 0.49
C ASP A 7 -24.74 -24.67 1.09
N HIS A 8 -24.24 -25.35 2.13
CA HIS A 8 -24.93 -26.42 2.84
C HIS A 8 -24.64 -26.38 4.34
N ILE A 9 -25.70 -26.43 5.15
CA ILE A 9 -25.63 -26.56 6.60
C ILE A 9 -26.28 -27.87 7.02
N VAL A 10 -25.62 -28.65 7.88
CA VAL A 10 -26.20 -29.84 8.52
C VAL A 10 -26.28 -29.58 10.02
N VAL A 11 -27.48 -29.69 10.57
CA VAL A 11 -27.74 -29.63 12.02
C VAL A 11 -28.07 -31.03 12.49
N VAL A 12 -27.33 -31.53 13.47
CA VAL A 12 -27.59 -32.81 14.11
C VAL A 12 -28.08 -32.53 15.51
N VAL A 13 -29.24 -33.05 15.83
CA VAL A 13 -29.83 -32.92 17.17
C VAL A 13 -29.62 -34.24 17.90
N MET A 14 -28.91 -34.16 19.03
CA MET A 14 -28.70 -35.23 20.00
C MET A 14 -29.62 -34.98 21.19
N GLU A 15 -29.77 -35.94 22.09
CA GLU A 15 -30.79 -35.86 23.14
C GLU A 15 -30.29 -36.08 24.57
N ASN A 16 -30.99 -35.41 25.50
CA ASN A 16 -31.06 -35.62 26.95
C ASN A 16 -29.74 -35.81 27.67
N HIS A 17 -28.83 -34.85 27.56
CA HIS A 17 -27.61 -34.82 28.38
C HIS A 17 -27.19 -33.40 28.77
N ASP A 18 -26.86 -33.23 30.05
CA ASP A 18 -26.26 -32.01 30.57
C ASP A 18 -24.94 -31.73 29.84
N TYR A 19 -24.60 -30.45 29.64
CA TYR A 19 -23.30 -30.04 29.08
C TYR A 19 -22.12 -30.78 29.73
N SER A 20 -22.15 -30.91 31.06
CA SER A 20 -21.08 -31.54 31.85
C SER A 20 -20.99 -33.06 31.71
N GLN A 21 -22.04 -33.72 31.21
CA GLN A 21 -22.03 -35.15 30.91
C GLN A 21 -21.35 -35.45 29.57
N ILE A 22 -21.32 -34.50 28.63
CA ILE A 22 -20.72 -34.66 27.31
C ILE A 22 -19.29 -34.11 27.25
N ILE A 23 -19.11 -32.84 27.62
CA ILE A 23 -17.83 -32.13 27.45
C ILE A 23 -16.84 -32.58 28.52
N GLY A 24 -15.68 -33.07 28.08
CA GLY A 24 -14.65 -33.69 28.92
C GLY A 24 -14.87 -35.17 29.23
N ASN A 25 -15.95 -35.79 28.73
CA ASN A 25 -16.25 -37.19 29.00
C ASN A 25 -15.43 -38.14 28.11
N SER A 26 -14.69 -39.06 28.73
CA SER A 26 -13.91 -40.10 28.05
C SER A 26 -14.73 -41.08 27.19
N GLN A 27 -16.05 -41.14 27.36
CA GLN A 27 -16.96 -41.93 26.54
C GLN A 27 -17.41 -41.20 25.26
N ALA A 28 -17.10 -39.92 25.11
CA ALA A 28 -17.42 -39.10 23.93
C ALA A 28 -16.15 -38.58 23.23
N PRO A 29 -15.16 -39.43 22.87
CA PRO A 29 -13.90 -38.97 22.30
C PRO A 29 -14.05 -38.25 20.96
N TYR A 30 -15.00 -38.64 20.11
CA TYR A 30 -15.22 -37.98 18.83
C TYR A 30 -15.87 -36.61 18.98
N ILE A 31 -16.94 -36.49 19.75
CA ILE A 31 -17.59 -35.21 20.07
C ILE A 31 -16.59 -34.26 20.72
N ASN A 32 -15.79 -34.73 21.67
CA ASN A 32 -14.77 -33.89 22.31
C ASN A 32 -13.64 -33.49 21.35
N SER A 33 -13.36 -34.28 20.31
CA SER A 33 -12.45 -33.87 19.23
C SER A 33 -13.06 -32.75 18.37
N LEU A 34 -14.36 -32.81 18.07
CA LEU A 34 -15.07 -31.71 17.38
C LEU A 34 -15.12 -30.45 18.24
N ALA A 35 -15.36 -30.58 19.54
CA ALA A 35 -15.34 -29.45 20.47
C ALA A 35 -13.96 -28.79 20.58
N ALA A 36 -12.87 -29.58 20.52
CA ALA A 36 -11.51 -29.06 20.59
C ALA A 36 -11.04 -28.38 19.28
N SER A 37 -11.54 -28.84 18.14
CA SER A 37 -11.14 -28.35 16.81
C SER A 37 -12.18 -27.47 16.12
N GLY A 38 -13.36 -27.28 16.72
CA GLY A 38 -14.42 -26.38 16.28
C GLY A 38 -14.74 -25.31 17.32
N ALA A 39 -15.90 -24.67 17.18
CA ALA A 39 -16.39 -23.69 18.12
C ALA A 39 -17.35 -24.35 19.13
N LEU A 40 -16.88 -24.51 20.37
CA LEU A 40 -17.67 -24.98 21.49
C LEU A 40 -18.36 -23.79 22.16
N LEU A 41 -19.69 -23.79 22.21
CA LEU A 41 -20.47 -22.80 22.95
C LEU A 41 -20.61 -23.29 24.39
N THR A 42 -19.88 -22.68 25.32
CA THR A 42 -19.82 -23.11 26.73
C THR A 42 -20.99 -22.60 27.57
N ASN A 43 -21.81 -21.70 27.02
CA ASN A 43 -22.94 -21.06 27.68
C ASN A 43 -24.15 -21.12 26.75
N TYR A 44 -24.62 -22.33 26.46
CA TYR A 44 -25.72 -22.59 25.55
C TYR A 44 -26.85 -23.30 26.31
N ASP A 45 -27.99 -22.65 26.43
CA ASP A 45 -29.15 -23.18 27.13
C ASP A 45 -30.24 -23.60 26.12
N ALA A 46 -30.84 -24.75 26.34
CA ALA A 46 -32.11 -25.12 25.73
C ALA A 46 -33.24 -24.20 26.23
N ILE A 47 -34.43 -24.31 25.63
CA ILE A 47 -35.52 -23.36 25.90
C ILE A 47 -36.47 -23.86 26.99
N SER A 48 -36.73 -25.16 27.05
CA SER A 48 -37.70 -25.76 27.96
C SER A 48 -37.46 -27.26 28.07
N HIS A 49 -38.10 -27.90 29.04
CA HIS A 49 -38.24 -29.36 29.13
C HIS A 49 -39.74 -29.71 29.10
N PRO A 50 -40.21 -30.73 28.35
CA PRO A 50 -39.45 -31.77 27.63
C PRO A 50 -39.05 -31.38 26.17
N SER A 51 -38.50 -32.34 25.41
CA SER A 51 -37.85 -32.24 24.09
C SER A 51 -38.62 -31.48 23.00
N GLU A 52 -39.88 -31.80 22.73
CA GLU A 52 -40.61 -31.33 21.53
C GLU A 52 -40.67 -29.79 21.41
N PRO A 53 -40.95 -29.02 22.49
CA PRO A 53 -40.78 -27.56 22.50
C PRO A 53 -39.43 -27.03 21.97
N ASN A 54 -38.31 -27.71 22.22
CA ASN A 54 -36.98 -27.29 21.74
C ASN A 54 -36.82 -27.48 20.24
N TYR A 55 -37.35 -28.58 19.70
CA TYR A 55 -37.42 -28.80 18.26
C TYR A 55 -38.24 -27.70 17.57
N PHE A 56 -39.37 -27.27 18.14
CA PHE A 56 -40.12 -26.10 17.62
C PHE A 56 -39.36 -24.79 17.75
N ALA A 57 -38.57 -24.60 18.81
CA ALA A 57 -37.71 -23.43 18.95
C ALA A 57 -36.65 -23.36 17.84
N MET A 58 -36.03 -24.51 17.49
CA MET A 58 -35.04 -24.62 16.41
C MET A 58 -35.65 -24.50 15.00
N TYR A 59 -36.93 -24.84 14.81
CA TYR A 59 -37.55 -24.88 13.48
C TYR A 59 -38.45 -23.68 13.17
N ALA A 60 -39.21 -23.19 14.16
CA ALA A 60 -40.21 -22.14 14.01
C ALA A 60 -39.98 -20.92 14.91
N GLY A 61 -38.96 -20.95 15.78
CA GLY A 61 -38.61 -19.82 16.64
C GLY A 61 -39.61 -19.56 17.75
N SER A 62 -40.37 -20.59 18.17
CA SER A 62 -41.37 -20.53 19.25
C SER A 62 -41.64 -21.93 19.80
N THR A 63 -41.82 -22.05 21.11
CA THR A 63 -42.36 -23.28 21.74
C THR A 63 -43.88 -23.38 21.63
N PHE A 64 -44.56 -22.33 21.17
CA PHE A 64 -46.02 -22.18 21.12
C PHE A 64 -46.71 -22.33 22.49
N GLY A 65 -45.94 -22.27 23.58
CA GLY A 65 -46.43 -22.51 24.94
C GLY A 65 -46.71 -23.99 25.25
N ILE A 66 -46.20 -24.89 24.40
CA ILE A 66 -46.29 -26.35 24.57
C ILE A 66 -45.32 -26.78 25.69
N THR A 67 -45.74 -27.76 26.49
CA THR A 67 -45.03 -28.24 27.67
C THR A 67 -45.05 -29.77 27.80
N ASP A 68 -45.29 -30.47 26.69
CA ASP A 68 -45.27 -31.93 26.56
C ASP A 68 -44.82 -32.34 25.16
N ASP A 69 -44.53 -33.63 24.95
CA ASP A 69 -44.05 -34.19 23.68
C ASP A 69 -45.18 -34.73 22.79
N ASN A 70 -46.40 -34.18 22.88
CA ASN A 70 -47.46 -34.62 21.98
C ASN A 70 -47.28 -34.02 20.58
N HIS A 71 -47.92 -34.65 19.59
CA HIS A 71 -48.01 -34.10 18.24
C HIS A 71 -49.02 -32.94 18.13
N TYR A 72 -48.65 -31.88 17.41
CA TYR A 72 -49.45 -30.65 17.26
C TYR A 72 -49.69 -30.27 15.79
N SER A 73 -50.42 -29.17 15.56
CA SER A 73 -50.71 -28.63 14.23
C SER A 73 -50.49 -27.11 14.27
N GLU A 74 -49.23 -26.72 14.26
CA GLU A 74 -48.78 -25.34 14.41
C GLU A 74 -48.66 -24.60 13.06
N PRO A 75 -48.75 -23.25 13.05
CA PRO A 75 -48.76 -22.48 11.82
C PRO A 75 -47.35 -22.07 11.35
N ASP A 76 -47.27 -21.78 10.05
CA ASP A 76 -46.19 -21.00 9.43
C ASP A 76 -46.00 -19.61 10.05
N PRO A 77 -44.83 -18.96 9.85
CA PRO A 77 -43.67 -19.43 9.04
C PRO A 77 -42.70 -20.33 9.81
N THR A 78 -42.07 -21.28 9.12
CA THR A 78 -41.01 -22.16 9.63
C THR A 78 -39.68 -21.87 8.91
N LEU A 79 -38.59 -22.51 9.35
CA LEU A 79 -37.30 -22.48 8.66
C LEU A 79 -37.46 -22.86 7.18
N ASP A 80 -38.23 -23.91 6.90
CA ASP A 80 -38.47 -24.37 5.52
C ASP A 80 -39.26 -23.33 4.71
N THR A 81 -40.40 -22.83 5.21
CA THR A 81 -41.21 -21.91 4.40
C THR A 81 -40.54 -20.56 4.16
N ILE A 82 -39.66 -20.12 5.07
CA ILE A 82 -38.80 -18.94 4.86
C ILE A 82 -37.73 -19.21 3.80
N LEU A 83 -37.06 -20.37 3.85
CA LEU A 83 -36.09 -20.77 2.82
C LEU A 83 -36.74 -20.89 1.44
N GLN A 84 -37.90 -21.53 1.34
CA GLN A 84 -38.65 -21.66 0.09
C GLN A 84 -39.03 -20.30 -0.49
N GLY A 85 -39.45 -19.34 0.34
CA GLY A 85 -39.75 -17.97 -0.08
C GLY A 85 -38.56 -17.25 -0.74
N ALA A 86 -37.33 -17.68 -0.43
CA ALA A 86 -36.09 -17.19 -1.01
C ALA A 86 -35.51 -18.09 -2.12
N GLY A 87 -36.24 -19.12 -2.57
CA GLY A 87 -35.77 -20.09 -3.56
C GLY A 87 -34.70 -21.05 -3.03
N LYS A 88 -34.61 -21.22 -1.71
CA LYS A 88 -33.70 -22.13 -1.02
C LYS A 88 -34.44 -23.38 -0.54
N THR A 89 -33.68 -24.42 -0.18
CA THR A 89 -34.23 -25.76 0.09
C THR A 89 -33.89 -26.24 1.50
N PHE A 90 -34.79 -27.06 2.06
CA PHE A 90 -34.65 -27.73 3.35
C PHE A 90 -34.98 -29.24 3.24
N THR A 91 -34.36 -30.08 4.07
CA THR A 91 -34.75 -31.49 4.25
C THR A 91 -34.39 -31.98 5.65
N GLY A 92 -35.31 -32.66 6.32
CA GLY A 92 -35.04 -33.44 7.53
C GLY A 92 -34.70 -34.89 7.19
N TYR A 93 -33.58 -35.41 7.69
CA TYR A 93 -33.14 -36.79 7.54
C TYR A 93 -33.27 -37.52 8.87
N VAL A 94 -34.21 -38.48 8.95
CA VAL A 94 -34.56 -39.18 10.19
C VAL A 94 -34.12 -40.63 10.10
N GLU A 95 -33.41 -41.12 11.13
CA GLU A 95 -32.99 -42.51 11.18
C GLU A 95 -34.14 -43.47 11.53
N GLY A 96 -34.26 -44.56 10.76
CA GLY A 96 -35.34 -45.54 10.94
C GLY A 96 -35.32 -46.18 12.32
N GLY A 97 -36.44 -46.06 13.05
CA GLY A 97 -36.58 -46.54 14.43
C GLY A 97 -36.80 -45.41 15.44
N ALA A 98 -36.57 -44.16 15.07
CA ALA A 98 -37.15 -43.00 15.75
C ALA A 98 -38.68 -43.14 15.72
N THR A 99 -39.35 -43.04 16.87
CA THR A 99 -40.81 -43.14 16.94
C THR A 99 -41.44 -41.89 16.33
N SER A 100 -42.29 -42.08 15.32
CA SER A 100 -42.71 -41.09 14.31
C SER A 100 -43.65 -39.98 14.78
N TYR A 101 -43.48 -39.41 15.98
CA TYR A 101 -44.33 -38.31 16.45
C TYR A 101 -43.62 -37.35 17.41
N ASP A 102 -42.55 -37.81 18.06
CA ASP A 102 -41.87 -37.06 19.10
C ASP A 102 -40.44 -36.86 18.56
N HIS A 103 -40.01 -35.59 18.38
CA HIS A 103 -38.65 -35.15 18.02
C HIS A 103 -38.38 -34.87 16.52
N ASN A 104 -39.42 -34.80 15.70
CA ASN A 104 -39.36 -34.33 14.30
C ASN A 104 -40.22 -33.07 14.11
N PRO A 105 -39.64 -31.85 14.15
CA PRO A 105 -40.43 -30.64 14.30
C PRO A 105 -41.40 -30.41 13.13
N TRP A 106 -40.98 -30.69 11.89
CA TRP A 106 -41.77 -30.44 10.68
C TRP A 106 -43.07 -31.24 10.61
N GLU A 107 -43.18 -32.37 11.30
CA GLU A 107 -44.42 -33.16 11.30
C GLU A 107 -45.61 -32.37 11.88
N SER A 108 -45.35 -31.48 12.84
CA SER A 108 -46.35 -30.63 13.47
C SER A 108 -46.71 -29.37 12.66
N PHE A 109 -46.15 -29.17 11.45
CA PHE A 109 -46.40 -28.01 10.58
C PHE A 109 -47.02 -28.42 9.22
N PRO A 110 -47.57 -27.48 8.43
CA PRO A 110 -48.29 -27.80 7.19
C PRO A 110 -47.48 -28.58 6.14
N GLU A 111 -46.16 -28.40 6.11
CA GLU A 111 -45.21 -29.13 5.27
C GLU A 111 -45.12 -30.61 5.66
N GLY A 112 -45.24 -30.95 6.95
CA GLY A 112 -45.29 -32.32 7.46
C GLY A 112 -44.17 -33.21 6.92
N PHE A 113 -44.53 -34.46 6.61
CA PHE A 113 -43.64 -35.46 6.01
C PHE A 113 -43.12 -35.10 4.60
N SER A 114 -43.53 -33.99 3.98
CA SER A 114 -43.10 -33.66 2.61
C SER A 114 -41.63 -33.21 2.52
N VAL A 115 -41.08 -32.73 3.64
CA VAL A 115 -39.69 -32.30 3.77
C VAL A 115 -38.81 -33.36 4.45
N GLU A 116 -39.37 -34.51 4.79
CA GLU A 116 -38.69 -35.60 5.49
C GLU A 116 -38.15 -36.67 4.54
N LYS A 117 -36.98 -37.22 4.86
CA LYS A 117 -36.40 -38.40 4.24
C LYS A 117 -35.80 -39.33 5.29
N ASP A 118 -35.74 -40.62 4.94
CA ASP A 118 -35.00 -41.60 5.72
C ASP A 118 -33.49 -41.30 5.66
N PHE A 119 -32.79 -41.37 6.81
CA PHE A 119 -31.37 -41.09 6.92
C PHE A 119 -30.49 -41.98 6.03
N SER A 120 -30.95 -43.17 5.63
CA SER A 120 -30.26 -44.01 4.64
C SER A 120 -30.13 -43.34 3.25
N THR A 121 -30.85 -42.25 3.01
CA THR A 121 -30.73 -41.42 1.81
C THR A 121 -29.79 -40.23 1.98
N PHE A 122 -29.26 -40.00 3.19
CA PHE A 122 -28.24 -38.99 3.43
C PHE A 122 -26.99 -39.30 2.57
N PRO A 123 -26.42 -38.32 1.85
CA PRO A 123 -25.30 -38.58 0.95
C PRO A 123 -24.07 -39.16 1.66
N SER A 124 -23.31 -39.99 0.95
CA SER A 124 -22.00 -40.50 1.42
C SER A 124 -20.86 -39.98 0.54
N ASN A 125 -19.62 -40.03 1.07
CA ASN A 125 -18.34 -39.59 0.48
C ASN A 125 -18.40 -39.02 -0.96
N GLY A 126 -18.37 -37.69 -1.07
CA GLY A 126 -18.19 -36.96 -2.33
C GLY A 126 -19.48 -36.47 -3.00
N SER A 127 -20.65 -36.77 -2.44
CA SER A 127 -21.96 -36.34 -2.97
C SER A 127 -22.68 -35.27 -2.13
N PHE A 128 -21.98 -34.65 -1.17
CA PHE A 128 -22.58 -33.66 -0.26
C PHE A 128 -23.00 -32.34 -0.94
N SER A 129 -22.51 -32.05 -2.14
CA SER A 129 -22.98 -30.92 -2.96
C SER A 129 -24.42 -31.05 -3.45
N SER A 130 -25.05 -32.21 -3.24
CA SER A 130 -26.47 -32.44 -3.53
C SER A 130 -27.39 -32.21 -2.32
N LEU A 131 -26.83 -31.88 -1.15
CA LEU A 131 -27.62 -31.53 0.02
C LEU A 131 -28.45 -30.27 -0.24
N PRO A 132 -29.58 -30.09 0.47
CA PRO A 132 -30.27 -28.80 0.49
C PRO A 132 -29.41 -27.72 1.18
N ASN A 133 -29.89 -26.48 1.16
CA ASN A 133 -29.20 -25.37 1.82
C ASN A 133 -29.10 -25.59 3.34
N VAL A 134 -30.16 -26.15 3.94
CA VAL A 134 -30.15 -26.56 5.36
C VAL A 134 -30.74 -27.96 5.48
N SER A 135 -30.03 -28.84 6.18
CA SER A 135 -30.46 -30.20 6.49
C SER A 135 -30.52 -30.39 8.00
N PHE A 136 -31.55 -31.05 8.50
CA PHE A 136 -31.57 -31.58 9.86
C PHE A 136 -31.32 -33.08 9.82
N VAL A 137 -30.57 -33.60 10.79
CA VAL A 137 -30.31 -35.02 10.98
C VAL A 137 -30.77 -35.39 12.39
N VAL A 138 -31.72 -36.31 12.48
CA VAL A 138 -32.29 -36.80 13.73
C VAL A 138 -31.96 -38.30 13.84
N PRO A 139 -30.99 -38.69 14.68
CA PRO A 139 -30.69 -40.09 14.96
C PRO A 139 -31.88 -40.78 15.66
N ASN A 140 -31.86 -42.11 15.76
CA ASN A 140 -32.88 -42.81 16.56
C ASN A 140 -32.59 -42.70 18.06
N VAL A 141 -33.59 -42.98 18.90
CA VAL A 141 -33.58 -42.91 20.38
C VAL A 141 -32.41 -43.62 21.09
N ASN A 142 -31.67 -44.51 20.43
CA ASN A 142 -30.46 -45.10 21.01
C ASN A 142 -29.17 -44.42 20.54
N ASP A 143 -29.18 -43.82 19.36
CA ASP A 143 -28.02 -43.20 18.73
C ASP A 143 -27.95 -41.69 18.97
N ASP A 144 -29.08 -41.05 19.30
CA ASP A 144 -29.15 -39.66 19.80
C ASP A 144 -28.73 -39.52 21.28
N MET A 145 -28.59 -40.65 21.99
CA MET A 145 -28.23 -40.80 23.41
C MET A 145 -29.40 -40.77 24.42
N HIS A 146 -30.65 -40.59 24.01
CA HIS A 146 -31.78 -40.54 24.94
C HIS A 146 -31.96 -41.84 25.75
N ASN A 147 -32.05 -42.98 25.07
CA ASN A 147 -32.10 -44.32 25.69
C ASN A 147 -30.79 -45.10 25.50
N GLY A 148 -29.89 -44.56 24.70
CA GLY A 148 -28.58 -45.12 24.38
C GLY A 148 -27.53 -44.82 25.43
N THR A 149 -26.28 -45.03 25.06
CA THR A 149 -25.13 -44.59 25.87
C THR A 149 -24.39 -43.48 25.14
N ILE A 150 -23.71 -42.61 25.88
CA ILE A 150 -22.82 -41.58 25.30
C ILE A 150 -21.83 -42.18 24.30
N GLN A 151 -21.24 -43.35 24.60
CA GLN A 151 -20.31 -44.03 23.69
C GLN A 151 -20.99 -44.47 22.39
N GLN A 152 -22.26 -44.90 22.46
CA GLN A 152 -23.01 -45.32 21.29
C GLN A 152 -23.29 -44.12 20.37
N GLY A 153 -23.81 -43.01 20.89
CA GLY A 153 -24.06 -41.82 20.06
C GLY A 153 -22.77 -41.17 19.52
N ASP A 154 -21.67 -41.19 20.29
CA ASP A 154 -20.35 -40.72 19.82
C ASP A 154 -19.84 -41.55 18.63
N THR A 155 -19.98 -42.89 18.74
CA THR A 155 -19.61 -43.82 17.67
C THR A 155 -20.49 -43.65 16.43
N TRP A 156 -21.79 -43.39 16.64
CA TRP A 156 -22.74 -43.16 15.56
C TRP A 156 -22.41 -41.86 14.80
N LEU A 157 -22.18 -40.76 15.51
CA LEU A 157 -21.76 -39.48 14.91
C LEU A 157 -20.47 -39.65 14.09
N GLN A 158 -19.47 -40.34 14.66
CA GLN A 158 -18.22 -40.60 13.97
C GLN A 158 -18.43 -41.42 12.69
N SER A 159 -19.24 -42.49 12.77
CA SER A 159 -19.41 -43.41 11.65
C SER A 159 -20.20 -42.81 10.50
N ASN A 160 -21.18 -41.95 10.81
CA ASN A 160 -22.14 -41.47 9.83
C ASN A 160 -21.84 -40.06 9.32
N LEU A 161 -21.25 -39.18 10.14
CA LEU A 161 -21.09 -37.77 9.80
C LEU A 161 -19.63 -37.32 9.66
N ASN A 162 -18.65 -38.13 10.04
CA ASN A 162 -17.24 -37.73 9.91
C ASN A 162 -16.83 -37.42 8.46
N SER A 163 -17.43 -38.12 7.49
CA SER A 163 -17.26 -37.81 6.07
C SER A 163 -17.76 -36.41 5.71
N TYR A 164 -18.87 -35.97 6.29
CA TYR A 164 -19.36 -34.60 6.11
C TYR A 164 -18.52 -33.59 6.87
N VAL A 165 -18.09 -33.89 8.10
CA VAL A 165 -17.15 -33.06 8.89
C VAL A 165 -15.90 -32.71 8.10
N GLN A 166 -15.26 -33.70 7.49
CA GLN A 166 -14.06 -33.51 6.67
C GLN A 166 -14.34 -32.75 5.36
N TRP A 167 -15.55 -32.92 4.81
CA TRP A 167 -15.95 -32.22 3.60
C TRP A 167 -16.27 -30.75 3.89
N ALA A 168 -16.99 -30.47 4.97
CA ALA A 168 -17.42 -29.14 5.38
C ALA A 168 -16.25 -28.21 5.72
N THR A 169 -15.10 -28.71 6.17
CA THR A 169 -13.91 -27.86 6.37
C THR A 169 -13.28 -27.37 5.07
N ASN A 170 -13.47 -28.11 3.97
CA ASN A 170 -12.86 -27.84 2.67
C ASN A 170 -13.84 -27.25 1.65
N ASN A 171 -15.11 -27.08 2.02
CA ASN A 171 -16.18 -26.55 1.19
C ASN A 171 -16.93 -25.50 2.00
N ASN A 172 -17.61 -24.55 1.37
CA ASN A 172 -18.36 -23.51 2.07
C ASN A 172 -19.60 -24.10 2.78
N SER A 173 -19.40 -24.82 3.87
CA SER A 173 -20.44 -25.62 4.53
C SER A 173 -20.17 -25.79 6.02
N LEU A 174 -21.23 -26.06 6.78
CA LEU A 174 -21.25 -26.02 8.24
C LEU A 174 -21.93 -27.26 8.83
N LEU A 175 -21.31 -27.89 9.82
CA LEU A 175 -21.94 -28.82 10.75
C LEU A 175 -22.25 -28.10 12.07
N VAL A 176 -23.45 -28.34 12.59
CA VAL A 176 -23.84 -28.01 13.96
C VAL A 176 -24.22 -29.30 14.67
N VAL A 177 -23.63 -29.56 15.83
CA VAL A 177 -24.02 -30.66 16.73
C VAL A 177 -24.57 -30.03 18.01
N VAL A 178 -25.82 -30.27 18.34
CA VAL A 178 -26.52 -29.64 19.46
C VAL A 178 -27.39 -30.66 20.17
N TRP A 179 -27.55 -30.50 21.49
CA TRP A 179 -28.50 -31.28 22.28
C TRP A 179 -29.80 -30.48 22.46
N ASP A 180 -30.94 -31.16 22.42
CA ASP A 180 -32.25 -30.54 22.55
C ASP A 180 -32.55 -30.06 23.97
N GLU A 181 -32.18 -30.84 24.99
CA GLU A 181 -32.38 -30.52 26.40
C GLU A 181 -31.40 -31.25 27.33
N SER A 182 -31.35 -30.79 28.58
CA SER A 182 -30.54 -31.37 29.65
C SER A 182 -31.29 -32.44 30.44
N ASP A 183 -30.53 -33.29 31.13
CA ASP A 183 -31.04 -34.45 31.88
C ASP A 183 -31.47 -34.04 33.31
N THR A 184 -30.65 -33.20 33.95
CA THR A 184 -30.82 -32.83 35.36
C THR A 184 -30.53 -31.37 35.67
N ASP A 185 -30.00 -30.60 34.72
CA ASP A 185 -29.67 -29.19 34.94
C ASP A 185 -30.93 -28.30 34.91
N PRO A 186 -31.27 -27.60 36.01
CA PRO A 186 -32.45 -26.72 36.03
C PRO A 186 -32.33 -25.48 35.14
N SER A 187 -31.14 -25.12 34.62
CA SER A 187 -31.00 -24.06 33.62
C SER A 187 -31.06 -24.57 32.18
N ASP A 188 -31.21 -25.87 31.98
CA ASP A 188 -31.26 -26.52 30.68
C ASP A 188 -29.97 -26.34 29.86
N HIS A 189 -28.83 -26.40 30.54
CA HIS A 189 -27.51 -26.16 29.94
C HIS A 189 -27.02 -27.37 29.15
N VAL A 190 -26.86 -27.21 27.84
CA VAL A 190 -26.58 -28.30 26.89
C VAL A 190 -25.32 -28.02 26.05
N ALA A 191 -24.78 -29.07 25.44
CA ALA A 191 -23.65 -28.92 24.52
C ALA A 191 -24.10 -28.40 23.15
N ALA A 192 -23.33 -27.45 22.59
CA ALA A 192 -23.50 -26.98 21.22
C ALA A 192 -22.13 -26.73 20.57
N ILE A 193 -21.89 -27.36 19.42
CA ILE A 193 -20.62 -27.34 18.71
C ILE A 193 -20.88 -26.96 17.25
N LEU A 194 -20.17 -25.94 16.76
CA LEU A 194 -20.13 -25.59 15.36
C LEU A 194 -18.80 -26.04 14.77
N TYR A 195 -18.81 -26.63 13.58
CA TYR A 195 -17.62 -27.17 12.92
C TYR A 195 -17.75 -27.10 11.40
N GLY A 196 -16.75 -26.59 10.70
CA GLY A 196 -16.78 -26.48 9.23
C GLY A 196 -16.00 -25.28 8.72
N ALA A 197 -16.19 -24.91 7.46
CA ALA A 197 -15.55 -23.74 6.88
C ALA A 197 -15.93 -22.47 7.64
N HIS A 198 -15.00 -21.52 7.71
CA HIS A 198 -15.16 -20.22 8.37
C HIS A 198 -15.41 -20.26 9.88
N VAL A 199 -15.54 -21.43 10.52
CA VAL A 199 -15.65 -21.53 11.98
C VAL A 199 -14.28 -21.27 12.60
N MET A 200 -14.20 -20.37 13.58
CA MET A 200 -12.99 -20.15 14.37
C MET A 200 -12.96 -21.12 15.56
N PRO A 201 -12.00 -22.04 15.62
CA PRO A 201 -11.89 -22.98 16.73
C PRO A 201 -11.71 -22.25 18.07
N GLY A 202 -12.44 -22.68 19.10
CA GLY A 202 -12.36 -22.05 20.42
C GLY A 202 -13.55 -22.34 21.33
N ALA A 203 -13.43 -21.92 22.58
CA ALA A 203 -14.49 -21.97 23.57
C ALA A 203 -15.13 -20.59 23.74
N TYR A 204 -16.44 -20.50 23.51
CA TYR A 204 -17.19 -19.24 23.49
C TYR A 204 -18.21 -19.20 24.61
N ASN A 205 -18.08 -18.21 25.50
CA ASN A 205 -18.91 -18.09 26.71
C ASN A 205 -20.09 -17.10 26.58
N THR A 206 -20.36 -16.62 25.37
CA THR A 206 -21.54 -15.79 25.09
C THR A 206 -22.80 -16.64 25.28
N ALA A 207 -23.81 -16.08 25.96
CA ALA A 207 -25.07 -16.75 26.19
C ALA A 207 -25.85 -16.92 24.87
N TYR A 208 -26.15 -18.16 24.50
CA TYR A 208 -26.91 -18.52 23.32
C TYR A 208 -27.97 -19.58 23.64
N ASN A 209 -28.97 -19.70 22.78
CA ASN A 209 -30.00 -20.74 22.87
C ASN A 209 -30.51 -21.15 21.46
N HIS A 210 -31.53 -22.01 21.40
CA HIS A 210 -32.11 -22.50 20.15
C HIS A 210 -32.64 -21.40 19.22
N TYR A 211 -33.11 -20.26 19.75
CA TYR A 211 -33.51 -19.14 18.91
C TYR A 211 -32.32 -18.45 18.25
N ASN A 212 -31.17 -18.37 18.93
CA ASN A 212 -29.92 -17.89 18.34
C ASN A 212 -29.43 -18.84 17.24
N LEU A 213 -29.57 -20.16 17.43
CA LEU A 213 -29.25 -21.14 16.40
C LEU A 213 -30.12 -20.93 15.15
N LEU A 214 -31.45 -20.87 15.28
CA LEU A 214 -32.33 -20.62 14.14
C LEU A 214 -32.04 -19.27 13.45
N SER A 215 -31.78 -18.21 14.22
CA SER A 215 -31.34 -16.92 13.68
C SER A 215 -30.04 -17.06 12.88
N THR A 216 -29.09 -17.87 13.35
CA THR A 216 -27.83 -18.16 12.65
C THR A 216 -28.05 -18.90 11.34
N LEU A 217 -28.90 -19.94 11.32
CA LEU A 217 -29.21 -20.71 10.11
C LEU A 217 -29.83 -19.84 9.01
N LEU A 218 -30.72 -18.92 9.40
CA LEU A 218 -31.37 -18.00 8.45
C LEU A 218 -30.44 -16.85 8.05
N ALA A 219 -29.64 -16.31 8.97
CA ALA A 219 -28.63 -15.30 8.66
C ALA A 219 -27.56 -15.85 7.70
N ALA A 220 -27.12 -17.10 7.90
CA ALA A 220 -26.26 -17.84 6.98
C ALA A 220 -26.89 -18.07 5.60
N ASN A 221 -28.18 -17.77 5.46
CA ASN A 221 -28.90 -17.83 4.21
C ASN A 221 -29.37 -16.45 3.70
N ASN A 222 -28.91 -15.34 4.30
CA ASN A 222 -29.32 -13.96 4.05
C ASN A 222 -30.81 -13.69 4.33
N LEU A 223 -31.36 -14.36 5.35
CA LEU A 223 -32.77 -14.28 5.72
C LEU A 223 -32.91 -13.92 7.21
N THR A 224 -34.09 -13.42 7.58
CA THR A 224 -34.42 -13.09 8.98
C THR A 224 -35.24 -14.20 9.62
N GLY A 225 -34.94 -14.52 10.87
CA GLY A 225 -35.66 -15.49 11.69
C GLY A 225 -37.15 -15.18 11.87
N PRO A 226 -38.02 -16.20 12.04
CA PRO A 226 -39.38 -15.99 12.50
C PRO A 226 -39.42 -15.78 14.03
N ARG A 227 -40.48 -15.13 14.52
CA ARG A 227 -40.83 -15.08 15.95
C ARG A 227 -39.63 -14.69 16.83
N ASN A 228 -39.28 -15.48 17.85
CA ASN A 228 -38.18 -15.14 18.77
C ASN A 228 -36.82 -15.13 18.08
N ALA A 229 -36.66 -15.87 16.97
CA ALA A 229 -35.43 -15.85 16.17
C ALA A 229 -35.27 -14.55 15.36
N ALA A 230 -36.34 -13.77 15.12
CA ALA A 230 -36.27 -12.49 14.40
C ALA A 230 -35.40 -11.45 15.12
N THR A 231 -35.39 -11.51 16.45
CA THR A 231 -34.66 -10.57 17.32
C THR A 231 -33.48 -11.21 18.04
N ALA A 232 -33.30 -12.52 17.91
CA ALA A 232 -32.14 -13.23 18.46
C ALA A 232 -30.89 -12.89 17.64
N THR A 233 -29.81 -12.51 18.31
CA THR A 233 -28.53 -12.27 17.64
C THR A 233 -27.94 -13.58 17.14
N PRO A 234 -27.48 -13.67 15.87
CA PRO A 234 -26.77 -14.86 15.40
C PRO A 234 -25.51 -15.16 16.23
N ILE A 235 -25.08 -16.42 16.20
CA ILE A 235 -23.90 -16.93 16.90
C ILE A 235 -22.64 -16.34 16.25
N ASP A 236 -21.75 -15.76 17.05
CA ASP A 236 -20.55 -15.04 16.59
C ASP A 236 -19.27 -15.85 16.83
N VAL A 237 -19.07 -16.88 16.00
CA VAL A 237 -17.92 -17.80 16.07
C VAL A 237 -17.22 -17.97 14.71
N PHE A 238 -17.51 -17.09 13.76
CA PHE A 238 -17.04 -17.20 12.39
C PHE A 238 -15.91 -16.21 12.10
N SER A 239 -14.91 -16.62 11.31
CA SER A 239 -13.81 -15.76 10.91
C SER A 239 -14.34 -14.52 10.17
N PRO A 240 -13.84 -13.31 10.45
CA PRO A 240 -14.17 -12.15 9.64
C PRO A 240 -13.80 -12.49 8.20
N GLY A 241 -14.79 -12.46 7.29
CA GLY A 241 -14.59 -12.85 5.90
C GLY A 241 -13.40 -12.12 5.30
N THR A 242 -12.63 -12.80 4.44
CA THR A 242 -11.47 -12.27 3.72
C THR A 242 -11.81 -11.15 2.72
N GLY A 243 -13.01 -10.57 2.80
CA GLY A 243 -13.54 -9.63 1.82
C GLY A 243 -12.80 -8.30 1.76
N GLY A 244 -11.95 -7.93 2.73
CA GLY A 244 -11.31 -6.61 2.74
C GLY A 244 -12.20 -5.50 3.30
N THR A 245 -11.64 -4.32 3.55
CA THR A 245 -12.35 -3.18 4.15
C THR A 245 -12.89 -2.26 3.07
N LEU A 246 -14.17 -1.87 3.19
CA LEU A 246 -14.79 -0.87 2.33
C LEU A 246 -14.68 0.53 2.93
N ALA A 247 -14.34 1.52 2.10
CA ALA A 247 -14.37 2.93 2.47
C ALA A 247 -14.75 3.78 1.26
N GLY A 248 -15.59 4.81 1.42
CA GLY A 248 -16.05 5.62 0.29
C GLY A 248 -16.49 7.02 0.67
N GLN A 249 -16.77 7.83 -0.35
CA GLN A 249 -17.16 9.24 -0.24
C GLN A 249 -18.09 9.65 -1.39
N VAL A 250 -18.97 10.62 -1.13
CA VAL A 250 -19.80 11.27 -2.15
C VAL A 250 -18.93 12.23 -2.96
N GLN A 251 -19.12 12.25 -4.28
CA GLN A 251 -18.37 13.11 -5.21
C GLN A 251 -19.23 14.18 -5.88
N LEU A 252 -20.56 13.99 -5.97
CA LEU A 252 -21.46 14.99 -6.50
C LEU A 252 -21.68 16.11 -5.47
N SER A 253 -21.43 17.36 -5.85
CA SER A 253 -21.60 18.54 -5.00
C SER A 253 -22.60 19.56 -5.54
N GLY A 254 -22.95 19.50 -6.83
CA GLY A 254 -23.82 20.48 -7.48
C GLY A 254 -24.70 19.89 -8.58
N ALA A 255 -25.87 20.50 -8.76
CA ALA A 255 -26.82 20.27 -9.84
C ALA A 255 -27.50 21.60 -10.21
N THR A 256 -28.35 21.57 -11.24
CA THR A 256 -29.24 22.69 -11.58
C THR A 256 -30.65 22.16 -11.58
N GLU A 257 -31.57 22.90 -10.96
CA GLU A 257 -32.98 22.54 -10.95
C GLU A 257 -33.52 22.32 -12.37
N GLY A 258 -34.39 21.33 -12.55
CA GLY A 258 -35.04 21.03 -13.83
C GLY A 258 -34.10 20.42 -14.89
N VAL A 259 -32.79 20.38 -14.64
CA VAL A 259 -31.79 19.82 -15.55
C VAL A 259 -31.43 18.40 -15.12
N ALA A 260 -31.68 17.43 -15.99
CA ALA A 260 -31.37 16.03 -15.72
C ALA A 260 -29.86 15.76 -15.69
N LEU A 261 -29.38 15.18 -14.58
CA LEU A 261 -28.07 14.54 -14.49
C LEU A 261 -28.08 13.28 -15.36
N ALA A 262 -27.07 13.15 -16.22
CA ALA A 262 -26.94 11.96 -17.09
C ALA A 262 -26.78 10.69 -16.25
N ALA A 263 -27.30 9.56 -16.72
CA ALA A 263 -27.25 8.28 -16.00
C ALA A 263 -25.82 7.79 -15.64
N GLY A 264 -24.81 8.23 -16.38
CA GLY A 264 -23.38 7.94 -16.12
C GLY A 264 -22.67 8.96 -15.22
N THR A 265 -23.39 9.90 -14.61
CA THR A 265 -22.80 10.88 -13.68
C THR A 265 -22.27 10.16 -12.45
N THR A 266 -20.97 10.30 -12.17
CA THR A 266 -20.38 9.74 -10.95
C THR A 266 -20.90 10.48 -9.72
N VAL A 267 -21.55 9.75 -8.81
CA VAL A 267 -22.13 10.32 -7.58
C VAL A 267 -21.31 10.03 -6.34
N ALA A 268 -20.56 8.92 -6.33
CA ALA A 268 -19.69 8.52 -5.22
C ALA A 268 -18.53 7.65 -5.72
N SER A 269 -17.49 7.52 -4.91
CA SER A 269 -16.43 6.55 -5.10
C SER A 269 -16.19 5.75 -3.82
N PHE A 270 -15.72 4.53 -3.95
CA PHE A 270 -15.32 3.69 -2.83
C PHE A 270 -14.12 2.82 -3.18
N THR A 271 -13.48 2.33 -2.14
CA THR A 271 -12.33 1.43 -2.20
C THR A 271 -12.65 0.16 -1.46
N ASP A 272 -12.02 -0.92 -1.92
CA ASP A 272 -12.03 -2.23 -1.28
C ASP A 272 -10.57 -2.70 -1.14
N THR A 273 -10.14 -3.05 0.07
CA THR A 273 -8.78 -3.57 0.25
C THR A 273 -8.60 -4.96 -0.37
N ASN A 274 -9.68 -5.68 -0.70
CA ASN A 274 -9.62 -6.88 -1.52
C ASN A 274 -9.61 -6.49 -3.00
N THR A 275 -8.42 -6.47 -3.58
CA THR A 275 -8.22 -6.05 -4.98
C THR A 275 -8.73 -7.09 -5.99
N ALA A 276 -9.09 -8.30 -5.56
CA ALA A 276 -9.61 -9.35 -6.43
C ALA A 276 -11.11 -9.19 -6.74
N ASP A 277 -11.85 -8.39 -5.97
CA ASP A 277 -13.29 -8.25 -6.17
C ASP A 277 -13.60 -7.47 -7.46
N PRO A 278 -14.43 -8.00 -8.37
CA PRO A 278 -14.85 -7.29 -9.58
C PRO A 278 -16.00 -6.32 -9.27
N ALA A 279 -16.23 -5.32 -10.13
CA ALA A 279 -17.36 -4.38 -9.96
C ALA A 279 -18.74 -5.07 -9.83
N GLY A 280 -18.91 -6.25 -10.44
CA GLY A 280 -20.13 -7.08 -10.30
C GLY A 280 -20.30 -7.75 -8.94
N GLY A 281 -19.29 -7.67 -8.06
CA GLY A 281 -19.33 -8.11 -6.66
C GLY A 281 -19.99 -7.11 -5.70
N PHE A 282 -20.59 -6.04 -6.22
CA PHE A 282 -21.19 -4.98 -5.40
C PHE A 282 -22.56 -4.57 -5.93
N ASN A 283 -23.44 -4.16 -5.01
CA ASN A 283 -24.72 -3.51 -5.31
C ASN A 283 -24.73 -2.10 -4.72
N ALA A 284 -25.25 -1.10 -5.45
CA ALA A 284 -25.38 0.26 -4.96
C ALA A 284 -26.81 0.80 -5.07
N SER A 285 -27.25 1.55 -4.07
CA SER A 285 -28.48 2.36 -4.09
C SER A 285 -28.17 3.80 -3.72
N ILE A 286 -28.74 4.75 -4.47
CA ILE A 286 -28.56 6.19 -4.31
C ILE A 286 -29.86 6.78 -3.76
N SER A 287 -29.78 7.52 -2.65
CA SER A 287 -30.87 8.34 -2.12
C SER A 287 -30.50 9.81 -2.31
N TRP A 288 -31.29 10.53 -3.09
CA TRP A 288 -30.93 11.86 -3.61
C TRP A 288 -31.18 13.01 -2.63
N GLY A 289 -31.75 12.73 -1.46
CA GLY A 289 -32.00 13.72 -0.40
C GLY A 289 -33.28 14.54 -0.58
N ASP A 290 -33.96 14.43 -1.73
CA ASP A 290 -35.26 15.05 -2.03
C ASP A 290 -36.46 14.09 -1.83
N GLY A 291 -36.21 12.96 -1.17
CA GLY A 291 -37.20 11.90 -0.96
C GLY A 291 -37.26 10.84 -2.07
N THR A 292 -36.45 10.96 -3.13
CA THR A 292 -36.36 9.96 -4.20
C THR A 292 -35.12 9.08 -4.08
N SER A 293 -35.15 7.92 -4.75
CA SER A 293 -34.04 6.95 -4.77
C SER A 293 -33.92 6.22 -6.10
N SER A 294 -32.72 5.84 -6.49
CA SER A 294 -32.44 5.03 -7.69
C SER A 294 -31.33 4.00 -7.46
N ALA A 295 -31.22 3.00 -8.34
CA ALA A 295 -30.08 2.07 -8.33
C ALA A 295 -28.82 2.76 -8.88
N GLY A 296 -27.66 2.49 -8.28
CA GLY A 296 -26.37 2.99 -8.73
C GLY A 296 -25.63 2.00 -9.63
N GLY A 297 -25.10 2.46 -10.76
CA GLY A 297 -24.21 1.68 -11.62
C GLY A 297 -22.79 1.70 -11.08
N ILE A 298 -22.19 0.54 -10.83
CA ILE A 298 -20.82 0.40 -10.31
C ILE A 298 -19.85 0.08 -11.44
N SER A 299 -18.72 0.78 -11.46
CA SER A 299 -17.61 0.52 -12.38
C SER A 299 -16.26 0.66 -11.67
N GLY A 300 -15.24 -0.07 -12.11
CA GLY A 300 -13.91 -0.06 -11.47
C GLY A 300 -13.33 -1.47 -11.34
N ALA A 301 -12.12 -1.55 -10.80
CA ALA A 301 -11.37 -2.79 -10.56
C ALA A 301 -10.20 -2.54 -9.60
N ASN A 302 -9.55 -3.60 -9.12
CA ASN A 302 -8.34 -3.55 -8.30
C ASN A 302 -8.52 -2.71 -7.02
N GLY A 303 -9.67 -2.86 -6.35
CA GLY A 303 -9.95 -2.20 -5.08
C GLY A 303 -10.35 -0.73 -5.18
N SER A 304 -10.64 -0.20 -6.37
CA SER A 304 -11.14 1.16 -6.56
C SER A 304 -12.33 1.21 -7.53
N PHE A 305 -13.42 1.81 -7.07
CA PHE A 305 -14.71 1.78 -7.75
C PHE A 305 -15.42 3.14 -7.68
N THR A 306 -16.28 3.37 -8.66
CA THR A 306 -17.19 4.51 -8.74
C THR A 306 -18.63 4.04 -8.83
N VAL A 307 -19.53 4.83 -8.23
CA VAL A 307 -20.97 4.68 -8.34
C VAL A 307 -21.50 5.81 -9.21
N SER A 308 -22.31 5.48 -10.20
CA SER A 308 -22.93 6.42 -11.13
C SER A 308 -24.45 6.34 -11.10
N GLY A 309 -25.12 7.46 -11.36
CA GLY A 309 -26.58 7.52 -11.42
C GLY A 309 -27.06 8.84 -12.03
N GLY A 310 -28.28 8.84 -12.56
CA GLY A 310 -28.95 10.04 -13.08
C GLY A 310 -30.14 10.44 -12.23
N HIS A 311 -30.42 11.74 -12.17
CA HIS A 311 -31.51 12.34 -11.39
C HIS A 311 -31.83 13.76 -11.87
N THR A 312 -33.03 14.26 -11.57
CA THR A 312 -33.41 15.66 -11.79
C THR A 312 -33.97 16.20 -10.48
N TYR A 313 -33.31 17.21 -9.92
CA TYR A 313 -33.86 17.95 -8.78
C TYR A 313 -34.98 18.85 -9.29
N ALA A 314 -36.15 18.77 -8.64
CA ALA A 314 -37.35 19.47 -9.05
C ALA A 314 -37.46 20.89 -8.48
N ASP A 315 -36.58 21.25 -7.55
CA ASP A 315 -36.56 22.54 -6.83
C ASP A 315 -35.10 22.86 -6.46
N GLU A 316 -34.74 24.13 -6.30
CA GLU A 316 -33.41 24.55 -5.85
C GLU A 316 -33.20 24.29 -4.34
N GLY A 317 -31.94 24.22 -3.93
CA GLY A 317 -31.60 24.06 -2.51
C GLY A 317 -30.53 23.01 -2.22
N SER A 318 -30.38 22.66 -0.94
CA SER A 318 -29.36 21.72 -0.47
C SER A 318 -29.98 20.40 -0.03
N PHE A 319 -29.60 19.32 -0.71
CA PHE A 319 -30.12 17.97 -0.50
C PHE A 319 -29.04 17.05 0.05
N LEU A 320 -29.37 16.23 1.06
CA LEU A 320 -28.45 15.26 1.64
C LEU A 320 -28.43 13.97 0.81
N LEU A 321 -27.44 13.84 -0.08
CA LEU A 321 -27.21 12.66 -0.90
C LEU A 321 -26.55 11.55 -0.06
N SER A 322 -27.06 10.32 -0.18
CA SER A 322 -26.54 9.13 0.49
C SER A 322 -26.43 7.97 -0.49
N VAL A 323 -25.29 7.27 -0.51
CA VAL A 323 -25.06 6.13 -1.40
C VAL A 323 -24.72 4.90 -0.57
N ALA A 324 -25.61 3.90 -0.55
CA ALA A 324 -25.32 2.63 0.11
C ALA A 324 -24.69 1.65 -0.87
N VAL A 325 -23.50 1.14 -0.56
CA VAL A 325 -22.78 0.13 -1.35
C VAL A 325 -22.64 -1.12 -0.51
N THR A 326 -23.07 -2.27 -1.03
CA THR A 326 -23.02 -3.57 -0.35
C THR A 326 -22.24 -4.57 -1.20
N ARG A 327 -21.20 -5.17 -0.63
CA ARG A 327 -20.47 -6.27 -1.25
C ARG A 327 -21.26 -7.56 -1.16
N THR A 328 -21.42 -8.26 -2.28
CA THR A 328 -22.30 -9.43 -2.38
C THR A 328 -21.72 -10.69 -1.75
N ALA A 329 -20.39 -10.76 -1.60
CA ALA A 329 -19.70 -11.92 -1.05
C ALA A 329 -19.91 -12.09 0.46
N ASP A 330 -20.00 -10.99 1.21
CA ASP A 330 -20.03 -11.00 2.68
C ASP A 330 -21.01 -9.97 3.30
N ASN A 331 -21.81 -9.30 2.48
CA ASN A 331 -22.75 -8.25 2.88
C ASN A 331 -22.10 -7.06 3.62
N ALA A 332 -20.81 -6.82 3.45
CA ALA A 332 -20.18 -5.61 3.97
C ALA A 332 -20.82 -4.38 3.29
N THR A 333 -21.37 -3.46 4.09
CA THR A 333 -22.04 -2.25 3.59
C THR A 333 -21.33 -0.98 4.07
N ILE A 334 -21.16 -0.01 3.18
CA ILE A 334 -20.80 1.37 3.51
C ILE A 334 -21.89 2.32 3.02
N THR A 335 -22.02 3.47 3.68
CA THR A 335 -23.01 4.49 3.31
C THR A 335 -22.40 5.90 3.35
N PRO A 336 -21.54 6.25 2.39
CA PRO A 336 -21.07 7.63 2.24
C PRO A 336 -22.23 8.62 2.03
N THR A 337 -22.15 9.76 2.71
CA THR A 337 -23.12 10.87 2.63
C THR A 337 -22.44 12.19 2.27
N GLY A 338 -23.13 13.08 1.56
CA GLY A 338 -22.66 14.42 1.21
C GLY A 338 -23.81 15.33 0.76
N ALA A 339 -23.61 16.65 0.83
CA ALA A 339 -24.62 17.62 0.39
C ALA A 339 -24.47 17.93 -1.11
N VAL A 340 -25.59 17.97 -1.84
CA VAL A 340 -25.68 18.43 -3.23
C VAL A 340 -26.48 19.73 -3.26
N THR A 341 -25.95 20.76 -3.89
CA THR A 341 -26.67 22.04 -4.07
C THR A 341 -27.25 22.11 -5.48
N ALA A 342 -28.57 22.11 -5.61
CA ALA A 342 -29.26 22.42 -6.86
C ALA A 342 -29.41 23.94 -6.98
N ALA A 343 -28.89 24.52 -8.07
CA ALA A 343 -28.97 25.94 -8.34
C ALA A 343 -30.26 26.32 -9.09
N GLU A 344 -30.78 27.51 -8.77
CA GLU A 344 -31.90 28.22 -9.41
C GLU A 344 -31.76 28.28 -10.94
N ALA A 345 -32.86 28.01 -11.66
CA ALA A 345 -32.91 28.01 -13.12
C ALA A 345 -34.02 28.90 -13.71
N ASP A 346 -34.88 29.50 -12.90
CA ASP A 346 -36.04 30.27 -13.35
C ASP A 346 -35.66 31.67 -13.84
N VAL A 347 -36.28 32.06 -14.97
CA VAL A 347 -36.05 33.32 -15.65
C VAL A 347 -37.35 34.09 -15.80
N LEU A 348 -37.51 35.13 -14.98
CA LEU A 348 -38.61 36.08 -15.10
C LEU A 348 -38.30 37.14 -16.16
N THR A 349 -39.05 37.13 -17.26
CA THR A 349 -38.92 38.12 -18.34
C THR A 349 -39.99 39.22 -18.20
N PRO A 350 -39.61 40.49 -17.91
CA PRO A 350 -40.56 41.59 -17.72
C PRO A 350 -40.99 42.24 -19.04
N GLN A 351 -42.28 42.60 -19.14
CA GLN A 351 -42.84 43.40 -20.22
C GLN A 351 -43.73 44.51 -19.64
N ALA A 352 -43.36 45.76 -19.88
CA ALA A 352 -44.03 46.92 -19.29
C ALA A 352 -45.28 47.36 -20.08
N ALA A 353 -46.33 47.84 -19.38
CA ALA A 353 -47.56 48.36 -19.98
C ALA A 353 -47.62 49.90 -19.94
N THR A 354 -48.06 50.55 -21.03
CA THR A 354 -48.21 52.02 -21.09
C THR A 354 -49.48 52.47 -20.36
N ILE A 355 -49.34 53.45 -19.46
CA ILE A 355 -50.45 53.99 -18.65
C ILE A 355 -50.87 55.36 -19.20
N THR A 356 -52.17 55.60 -19.38
CA THR A 356 -52.69 56.91 -19.85
C THR A 356 -53.84 57.39 -18.96
N GLY A 357 -53.92 58.70 -18.72
CA GLY A 357 -54.93 59.27 -17.83
C GLY A 357 -55.13 60.78 -17.99
N THR A 358 -56.01 61.34 -17.16
CA THR A 358 -56.24 62.78 -17.05
C THR A 358 -56.02 63.19 -15.60
N ALA A 359 -55.40 64.34 -15.36
CA ALA A 359 -55.10 64.80 -14.02
C ALA A 359 -56.38 64.87 -13.17
N GLN A 360 -56.27 64.48 -11.89
CA GLN A 360 -57.36 64.41 -10.92
C GLN A 360 -58.43 63.32 -11.19
N GLN A 361 -58.21 62.42 -12.16
CA GLN A 361 -59.03 61.22 -12.33
C GLN A 361 -58.31 59.97 -11.80
N ALA A 362 -59.04 59.13 -11.08
CA ALA A 362 -58.51 57.88 -10.53
C ALA A 362 -58.39 56.80 -11.63
N LEU A 363 -57.22 56.17 -11.71
CA LEU A 363 -56.98 54.91 -12.42
C LEU A 363 -57.29 53.76 -11.46
N SER A 364 -58.17 52.85 -11.87
CA SER A 364 -58.62 51.74 -11.03
C SER A 364 -58.31 50.40 -11.69
N ASN A 365 -57.52 49.56 -11.00
CA ASN A 365 -57.10 48.21 -11.39
C ASN A 365 -56.56 48.12 -12.82
N VAL A 366 -55.68 49.05 -13.19
CA VAL A 366 -55.00 49.02 -14.48
C VAL A 366 -53.87 48.01 -14.44
N THR A 367 -53.72 47.21 -15.49
CA THR A 367 -52.53 46.36 -15.67
C THR A 367 -51.33 47.25 -15.94
N VAL A 368 -50.31 47.14 -15.08
CA VAL A 368 -49.10 47.98 -15.12
C VAL A 368 -47.89 47.27 -15.72
N ALA A 369 -47.85 45.94 -15.63
CA ALA A 369 -46.83 45.10 -16.27
C ALA A 369 -47.33 43.66 -16.44
N THR A 370 -46.68 42.92 -17.33
CA THR A 370 -46.79 41.47 -17.46
C THR A 370 -45.41 40.83 -17.39
N PHE A 371 -45.32 39.62 -16.87
CA PHE A 371 -44.09 38.84 -16.74
C PHE A 371 -44.30 37.46 -17.36
N THR A 372 -43.25 36.90 -17.93
CA THR A 372 -43.23 35.48 -18.34
C THR A 372 -42.21 34.75 -17.50
N ASP A 373 -42.62 33.67 -16.85
CA ASP A 373 -41.78 32.72 -16.14
C ASP A 373 -41.46 31.55 -17.06
N SER A 374 -40.19 31.13 -17.08
CA SER A 374 -39.75 29.92 -17.78
C SER A 374 -40.37 28.66 -17.20
N ASN A 375 -40.69 28.64 -15.90
CA ASN A 375 -41.38 27.55 -15.25
C ASN A 375 -42.90 27.75 -15.31
N SER A 376 -43.52 27.12 -16.31
CA SER A 376 -44.96 27.22 -16.53
C SER A 376 -45.83 26.57 -15.43
N ALA A 377 -45.23 25.87 -14.45
CA ALA A 377 -45.94 25.22 -13.35
C ALA A 377 -46.24 26.16 -12.18
N ASN A 378 -45.47 27.24 -12.01
CA ASN A 378 -45.63 28.19 -10.90
C ASN A 378 -46.95 28.97 -11.01
N ALA A 379 -47.63 29.12 -9.88
CA ALA A 379 -48.92 29.81 -9.79
C ALA A 379 -48.72 31.28 -9.42
N ALA A 380 -49.67 32.14 -9.79
CA ALA A 380 -49.60 33.57 -9.46
C ALA A 380 -49.55 33.88 -7.94
N GLY A 381 -49.87 32.89 -7.08
CA GLY A 381 -49.78 33.00 -5.63
C GLY A 381 -48.37 32.81 -5.07
N ASP A 382 -47.43 32.34 -5.89
CA ASP A 382 -46.04 32.11 -5.53
C ASP A 382 -45.20 33.39 -5.72
N PHE A 383 -45.81 34.48 -6.19
CA PHE A 383 -45.11 35.73 -6.48
C PHE A 383 -45.70 36.93 -5.73
N THR A 384 -44.82 37.81 -5.26
CA THR A 384 -45.15 39.10 -4.68
C THR A 384 -44.76 40.26 -5.62
N ALA A 385 -45.59 41.31 -5.68
CA ALA A 385 -45.35 42.46 -6.57
C ALA A 385 -45.44 43.83 -5.88
N SER A 386 -44.58 44.75 -6.29
CA SER A 386 -44.56 46.15 -5.84
C SER A 386 -44.59 47.10 -7.05
N ILE A 387 -45.34 48.20 -6.94
CA ILE A 387 -45.50 49.23 -7.97
C ILE A 387 -45.06 50.59 -7.43
N SER A 388 -44.16 51.26 -8.14
CA SER A 388 -43.80 52.67 -7.95
C SER A 388 -44.41 53.51 -9.07
N TRP A 389 -45.18 54.54 -8.73
CA TRP A 389 -45.99 55.33 -9.70
C TRP A 389 -45.28 56.57 -10.26
N GLY A 390 -44.05 56.85 -9.82
CA GLY A 390 -43.23 57.93 -10.39
C GLY A 390 -43.48 59.34 -9.84
N ASP A 391 -44.57 59.53 -9.09
CA ASP A 391 -44.90 60.79 -8.41
C ASP A 391 -44.53 60.79 -6.91
N GLY A 392 -43.71 59.81 -6.51
CA GLY A 392 -43.28 59.59 -5.11
C GLY A 392 -44.18 58.65 -4.31
N SER A 393 -45.22 58.07 -4.92
CA SER A 393 -46.09 57.07 -4.28
C SER A 393 -45.78 55.63 -4.71
N THR A 394 -46.02 54.67 -3.81
CA THR A 394 -45.89 53.23 -4.06
C THR A 394 -47.12 52.46 -3.57
N SER A 395 -47.39 51.30 -4.18
CA SER A 395 -48.46 50.39 -3.78
C SER A 395 -48.09 48.94 -4.04
N ALA A 396 -48.65 48.00 -3.28
CA ALA A 396 -48.60 46.58 -3.63
C ALA A 396 -49.34 46.33 -4.96
N GLY A 397 -48.78 45.47 -5.82
CA GLY A 397 -49.40 45.00 -7.04
C GLY A 397 -50.21 43.73 -6.80
N VAL A 398 -51.34 43.58 -7.49
CA VAL A 398 -52.09 42.32 -7.51
C VAL A 398 -51.58 41.48 -8.68
N VAL A 399 -50.97 40.33 -8.37
CA VAL A 399 -50.48 39.36 -9.35
C VAL A 399 -51.62 38.42 -9.75
N SER A 400 -51.76 38.16 -11.04
CA SER A 400 -52.78 37.27 -11.60
C SER A 400 -52.28 36.61 -12.88
N GLY A 401 -52.69 35.37 -13.17
CA GLY A 401 -52.22 34.65 -14.35
C GLY A 401 -52.16 33.14 -14.15
N THR A 402 -51.87 32.40 -15.22
CA THR A 402 -51.69 30.93 -15.25
C THR A 402 -50.72 30.53 -16.37
N ASN A 403 -50.04 29.39 -16.25
CA ASN A 403 -49.11 28.83 -17.25
C ASN A 403 -47.89 29.73 -17.53
N GLY A 404 -47.23 30.22 -16.48
CA GLY A 404 -46.01 31.03 -16.61
C GLY A 404 -46.21 32.41 -17.23
N THR A 405 -47.45 32.89 -17.42
CA THR A 405 -47.72 34.29 -17.81
C THR A 405 -48.45 35.00 -16.68
N LEU A 406 -47.81 36.02 -16.12
CA LEU A 406 -48.24 36.74 -14.92
C LEU A 406 -48.52 38.20 -15.29
N ALA A 407 -49.57 38.79 -14.71
CA ALA A 407 -49.96 40.17 -14.89
C ALA A 407 -50.06 40.86 -13.54
N VAL A 408 -49.45 42.05 -13.43
CA VAL A 408 -49.48 42.88 -12.24
C VAL A 408 -50.42 44.07 -12.48
N SER A 409 -51.38 44.27 -11.58
CA SER A 409 -52.34 45.38 -11.65
C SER A 409 -52.32 46.25 -10.40
N GLY A 410 -52.67 47.53 -10.55
CA GLY A 410 -52.69 48.53 -9.48
C GLY A 410 -53.65 49.69 -9.74
N SER A 411 -53.86 50.54 -8.74
CA SER A 411 -54.74 51.72 -8.81
C SER A 411 -54.02 52.97 -8.31
N HIS A 412 -54.21 54.13 -8.95
CA HIS A 412 -53.55 55.40 -8.59
C HIS A 412 -54.26 56.65 -9.11
N THR A 413 -54.03 57.83 -8.54
CA THR A 413 -54.57 59.13 -9.02
C THR A 413 -53.47 60.19 -9.13
N TYR A 414 -53.21 60.68 -10.34
CA TYR A 414 -52.22 61.73 -10.59
C TYR A 414 -52.79 63.13 -10.36
N ALA A 415 -52.11 63.92 -9.52
CA ALA A 415 -52.57 65.26 -9.13
C ALA A 415 -52.44 66.31 -10.26
N SER A 416 -51.51 66.11 -11.19
CA SER A 416 -51.12 67.07 -12.23
C SER A 416 -50.99 66.39 -13.60
N ALA A 417 -51.10 67.18 -14.67
CA ALA A 417 -50.79 66.72 -16.01
C ALA A 417 -49.26 66.63 -16.20
N GLY A 418 -48.78 65.58 -16.85
CA GLY A 418 -47.36 65.28 -16.95
C GLY A 418 -47.08 63.86 -17.43
N THR A 419 -45.80 63.48 -17.38
CA THR A 419 -45.34 62.12 -17.66
C THR A 419 -44.57 61.63 -16.44
N ASP A 420 -45.04 60.56 -15.79
CA ASP A 420 -44.44 60.01 -14.56
C ASP A 420 -43.85 58.60 -14.82
N PRO A 421 -42.62 58.29 -14.35
CA PRO A 421 -41.99 56.98 -14.57
C PRO A 421 -42.55 55.91 -13.64
N VAL A 422 -43.02 54.78 -14.19
CA VAL A 422 -43.63 53.69 -13.41
C VAL A 422 -42.70 52.48 -13.39
N ALA A 423 -42.41 51.92 -12.23
CA ALA A 423 -41.61 50.70 -12.07
C ALA A 423 -42.39 49.61 -11.34
N VAL A 424 -42.32 48.38 -11.82
CA VAL A 424 -43.01 47.21 -11.25
C VAL A 424 -42.00 46.11 -11.01
N THR A 425 -41.83 45.69 -9.77
CA THR A 425 -40.95 44.56 -9.40
C THR A 425 -41.82 43.36 -9.03
N LEU A 426 -41.49 42.21 -9.61
CA LEU A 426 -42.07 40.90 -9.29
C LEU A 426 -40.97 40.03 -8.67
N THR A 427 -41.28 39.35 -7.57
CA THR A 427 -40.34 38.53 -6.80
C THR A 427 -41.00 37.19 -6.51
N ASP A 428 -40.24 36.11 -6.68
CA ASP A 428 -40.64 34.77 -6.26
C ASP A 428 -40.56 34.64 -4.73
N ASP A 429 -41.50 33.89 -4.15
CA ASP A 429 -41.56 33.65 -2.71
C ASP A 429 -40.77 32.37 -2.36
N THR A 430 -40.20 32.32 -1.15
CA THR A 430 -39.28 31.24 -0.75
C THR A 430 -39.89 29.83 -0.90
N PRO A 431 -39.17 28.83 -1.45
CA PRO A 431 -37.71 28.81 -1.64
C PRO A 431 -37.17 29.64 -2.81
N GLY A 432 -38.02 29.98 -3.80
CA GLY A 432 -37.66 30.67 -5.04
C GLY A 432 -36.93 32.00 -4.84
N THR A 433 -35.98 32.28 -5.75
CA THR A 433 -35.14 33.49 -5.67
C THR A 433 -35.23 34.40 -6.89
N ALA A 434 -36.00 34.03 -7.91
CA ALA A 434 -36.13 34.80 -9.13
C ALA A 434 -36.81 36.17 -8.90
N ALA A 435 -36.24 37.24 -9.48
CA ALA A 435 -36.79 38.59 -9.40
C ALA A 435 -36.59 39.38 -10.69
N ALA A 436 -37.60 40.13 -11.12
CA ALA A 436 -37.53 40.98 -12.31
C ALA A 436 -38.27 42.31 -12.15
N THR A 437 -37.79 43.35 -12.82
CA THR A 437 -38.42 44.69 -12.81
C THR A 437 -38.78 45.17 -14.21
N ALA A 438 -40.03 45.60 -14.39
CA ALA A 438 -40.55 46.22 -15.60
C ALA A 438 -40.66 47.75 -15.43
N ASN A 439 -40.10 48.52 -16.36
CA ASN A 439 -40.12 50.00 -16.33
C ASN A 439 -40.99 50.60 -17.46
N SER A 440 -41.84 51.58 -17.13
CA SER A 440 -42.83 52.23 -18.01
C SER A 440 -42.98 53.74 -17.71
N THR A 441 -43.92 54.41 -18.38
CA THR A 441 -44.36 55.78 -18.07
C THR A 441 -45.89 55.90 -18.07
N ALA A 442 -46.42 56.78 -17.22
CA ALA A 442 -47.81 57.23 -17.21
C ALA A 442 -47.93 58.60 -17.87
N GLN A 443 -48.82 58.74 -18.86
CA GLN A 443 -49.02 59.98 -19.64
C GLN A 443 -50.37 60.65 -19.26
N ILE A 444 -50.32 61.87 -18.70
CA ILE A 444 -51.47 62.58 -18.11
C ILE A 444 -51.68 63.96 -18.77
N GLY A 445 -52.84 64.23 -19.40
CA GLY A 445 -53.09 65.46 -20.21
C GLY A 445 -53.76 66.67 -19.50
N GLY A 446 -53.70 67.88 -20.12
CA GLY A 446 -54.30 69.17 -19.65
C GLY A 446 -55.14 69.98 -20.69
N GLY A 447 -55.92 71.01 -20.28
CA GLY A 447 -56.96 71.75 -21.08
C GLY A 447 -56.57 73.06 -21.84
N PRO A 448 -57.49 73.77 -22.56
CA PRO A 448 -57.17 74.73 -23.64
C PRO A 448 -56.95 76.22 -23.24
N GLY A 449 -56.00 76.91 -23.91
CA GLY A 449 -55.60 78.32 -23.71
C GLY A 449 -54.19 78.51 -23.12
N ALA A 450 -53.52 77.40 -22.84
CA ALA A 450 -52.23 77.36 -22.17
C ALA A 450 -51.07 77.43 -23.16
N LEU A 451 -49.99 78.11 -22.77
CA LEU A 451 -48.66 77.68 -23.18
C LEU A 451 -48.52 76.21 -22.72
N ALA A 452 -48.09 75.33 -23.60
CA ALA A 452 -47.87 73.92 -23.25
C ALA A 452 -46.47 73.55 -23.72
N GLY A 453 -45.68 72.95 -22.83
CA GLY A 453 -44.31 72.60 -23.14
C GLY A 453 -43.85 71.40 -22.35
N GLN A 454 -42.84 70.74 -22.88
CA GLN A 454 -42.20 69.59 -22.28
C GLN A 454 -40.68 69.77 -22.36
N VAL A 455 -39.99 69.26 -21.35
CA VAL A 455 -38.54 69.06 -21.41
C VAL A 455 -38.23 67.99 -22.47
N GLN A 456 -37.14 68.16 -23.22
CA GLN A 456 -36.65 67.21 -24.22
C GLN A 456 -35.35 66.53 -23.79
N LEU A 457 -34.56 67.17 -22.94
CA LEU A 457 -33.34 66.57 -22.42
C LEU A 457 -33.71 65.52 -21.36
N SER A 458 -33.38 64.26 -21.63
CA SER A 458 -33.62 63.15 -20.71
C SER A 458 -32.33 62.54 -20.16
N GLY A 459 -31.19 62.83 -20.78
CA GLY A 459 -29.90 62.24 -20.41
C GLY A 459 -28.74 63.19 -20.63
N ALA A 460 -27.77 63.10 -19.74
CA ALA A 460 -26.43 63.65 -19.84
C ALA A 460 -25.43 62.58 -19.38
N THR A 461 -24.15 62.87 -19.51
CA THR A 461 -23.09 62.08 -18.88
C THR A 461 -22.32 63.05 -17.99
N GLU A 462 -22.03 62.63 -16.76
CA GLU A 462 -21.21 63.41 -15.84
C GLU A 462 -19.89 63.85 -16.48
N GLY A 463 -19.41 65.05 -16.16
CA GLY A 463 -18.13 65.60 -16.66
C GLY A 463 -18.13 65.98 -18.14
N VAL A 464 -19.12 65.54 -18.92
CA VAL A 464 -19.25 65.84 -20.36
C VAL A 464 -20.14 67.06 -20.58
N ALA A 465 -19.58 68.11 -21.16
CA ALA A 465 -20.30 69.35 -21.42
C ALA A 465 -21.37 69.21 -22.53
N LEU A 466 -22.62 69.54 -22.20
CA LEU A 466 -23.68 69.74 -23.18
C LEU A 466 -23.38 71.01 -23.99
N ALA A 467 -23.35 70.87 -25.32
CA ALA A 467 -23.12 72.00 -26.22
C ALA A 467 -24.20 73.07 -26.04
N SER A 468 -23.86 74.35 -26.21
CA SER A 468 -24.77 75.49 -25.99
C SER A 468 -26.01 75.51 -26.90
N GLY A 469 -26.00 74.75 -28.00
CA GLY A 469 -27.13 74.56 -28.91
C GLY A 469 -28.04 73.36 -28.57
N THR A 470 -27.80 72.65 -27.46
CA THR A 470 -28.57 71.45 -27.09
C THR A 470 -30.02 71.82 -26.80
N ALA A 471 -30.95 71.08 -27.38
CA ALA A 471 -32.39 71.25 -27.21
C ALA A 471 -32.82 70.80 -25.80
N ILE A 472 -33.25 71.74 -24.95
CA ILE A 472 -33.58 71.46 -23.54
C ILE A 472 -35.08 71.30 -23.32
N ALA A 473 -35.89 72.19 -23.90
CA ALA A 473 -37.34 72.10 -23.83
C ALA A 473 -37.99 72.61 -25.12
N ARG A 474 -39.17 72.10 -25.42
CA ARG A 474 -40.01 72.57 -26.51
C ARG A 474 -41.35 73.02 -25.96
N PHE A 475 -41.83 74.19 -26.40
CA PHE A 475 -43.16 74.67 -26.05
C PHE A 475 -43.92 75.18 -27.26
N THR A 476 -45.24 75.14 -27.16
CA THR A 476 -46.15 75.65 -28.17
C THR A 476 -46.94 76.83 -27.62
N ASP A 477 -47.14 77.82 -28.49
CA ASP A 477 -48.03 78.94 -28.25
C ASP A 477 -49.13 78.93 -29.31
N THR A 478 -50.37 78.91 -28.85
CA THR A 478 -51.55 79.01 -29.70
C THR A 478 -51.67 80.40 -30.37
N ASN A 479 -51.01 81.44 -29.85
CA ASN A 479 -50.91 82.74 -30.51
C ASN A 479 -49.86 82.73 -31.63
N SER A 480 -50.33 82.48 -32.84
CA SER A 480 -49.47 82.35 -34.02
C SER A 480 -48.76 83.65 -34.48
N SER A 481 -49.02 84.78 -33.83
CA SER A 481 -48.36 86.07 -34.11
C SER A 481 -47.05 86.28 -33.34
N ASP A 482 -46.84 85.53 -32.25
CA ASP A 482 -45.66 85.67 -31.41
C ASP A 482 -44.40 85.15 -32.11
N THR A 483 -43.28 85.85 -31.91
CA THR A 483 -41.95 85.51 -32.42
C THR A 483 -41.02 85.09 -31.29
N ALA A 484 -39.90 84.43 -31.62
CA ALA A 484 -38.96 83.96 -30.59
C ALA A 484 -38.44 85.11 -29.70
N ALA A 485 -38.34 86.33 -30.24
CA ALA A 485 -38.00 87.54 -29.49
C ALA A 485 -39.06 87.96 -28.45
N GLY A 486 -40.27 87.41 -28.54
CA GLY A 486 -41.36 87.62 -27.59
C GLY A 486 -41.27 86.75 -26.34
N PHE A 487 -40.22 85.95 -26.16
CA PHE A 487 -40.04 85.05 -25.02
C PHE A 487 -38.66 85.19 -24.40
N THR A 488 -38.62 85.12 -23.07
CA THR A 488 -37.38 84.89 -22.31
C THR A 488 -37.44 83.50 -21.67
N ALA A 489 -36.29 82.82 -21.58
CA ALA A 489 -36.19 81.51 -20.95
C ALA A 489 -35.01 81.45 -19.97
N SER A 490 -35.21 80.79 -18.84
CA SER A 490 -34.14 80.39 -17.92
C SER A 490 -34.23 78.88 -17.68
N ILE A 491 -33.08 78.22 -17.63
CA ILE A 491 -32.95 76.78 -17.42
C ILE A 491 -32.34 76.58 -16.03
N THR A 492 -33.06 75.92 -15.14
CA THR A 492 -32.56 75.48 -13.83
C THR A 492 -32.30 73.98 -13.94
N TRP A 493 -31.03 73.60 -13.84
CA TRP A 493 -30.55 72.25 -14.20
C TRP A 493 -30.79 71.20 -13.13
N GLY A 494 -31.17 71.61 -11.91
CA GLY A 494 -31.49 70.71 -10.81
C GLY A 494 -30.31 70.44 -9.87
N ASP A 495 -29.09 70.83 -10.25
CA ASP A 495 -27.85 70.76 -9.45
C ASP A 495 -27.54 72.08 -8.70
N GLY A 496 -28.54 72.97 -8.59
CA GLY A 496 -28.39 74.31 -7.99
C GLY A 496 -27.89 75.38 -8.95
N THR A 497 -27.52 75.04 -10.19
CA THR A 497 -27.13 76.02 -11.21
C THR A 497 -28.32 76.48 -12.07
N THR A 498 -28.21 77.68 -12.64
CA THR A 498 -29.22 78.22 -13.57
C THR A 498 -28.53 79.02 -14.67
N THR A 499 -28.91 78.76 -15.91
CA THR A 499 -28.37 79.44 -17.10
C THR A 499 -29.49 80.10 -17.92
N ALA A 500 -29.13 81.09 -18.73
CA ALA A 500 -30.08 81.69 -19.67
C ALA A 500 -30.34 80.72 -20.84
N GLY A 501 -31.61 80.47 -21.15
CA GLY A 501 -32.02 79.67 -22.29
C GLY A 501 -32.18 80.52 -23.55
N THR A 502 -31.73 80.03 -24.69
CA THR A 502 -31.93 80.69 -25.98
C THR A 502 -33.22 80.18 -26.63
N VAL A 503 -34.17 81.08 -26.87
CA VAL A 503 -35.43 80.72 -27.54
C VAL A 503 -35.26 80.86 -29.05
N THR A 504 -35.49 79.78 -29.79
CA THR A 504 -35.52 79.78 -31.26
C THR A 504 -36.87 79.29 -31.75
N ARG A 505 -37.30 79.76 -32.92
CA ARG A 505 -38.54 79.30 -33.53
C ARG A 505 -38.27 77.99 -34.28
N ALA A 506 -38.87 76.90 -33.83
CA ALA A 506 -38.82 75.62 -34.54
C ALA A 506 -39.79 75.60 -35.73
N ASN A 507 -41.05 76.03 -35.52
CA ASN A 507 -42.10 76.17 -36.54
C ASN A 507 -43.10 77.29 -36.14
N LYS A 508 -44.03 77.71 -37.01
CA LYS A 508 -45.07 78.70 -36.65
C LYS A 508 -45.93 78.17 -35.48
N GLY A 509 -45.88 78.83 -34.32
CA GLY A 509 -46.54 78.41 -33.07
C GLY A 509 -45.77 77.41 -32.19
N SER A 510 -44.52 77.05 -32.54
CA SER A 510 -43.67 76.12 -31.78
C SER A 510 -42.26 76.67 -31.61
N PHE A 511 -41.74 76.60 -30.39
CA PHE A 511 -40.48 77.21 -29.99
C PHE A 511 -39.62 76.19 -29.24
N LEU A 512 -38.31 76.32 -29.41
CA LEU A 512 -37.31 75.52 -28.74
C LEU A 512 -36.49 76.39 -27.81
N VAL A 513 -36.23 75.90 -26.60
CA VAL A 513 -35.27 76.47 -25.66
C VAL A 513 -34.00 75.62 -25.71
N SER A 514 -32.87 76.22 -26.06
CA SER A 514 -31.56 75.58 -26.05
C SER A 514 -30.62 76.16 -24.99
N GLY A 515 -29.69 75.35 -24.50
CA GLY A 515 -28.69 75.74 -23.51
C GLY A 515 -27.58 74.69 -23.40
N GLY A 516 -26.47 75.08 -22.78
CA GLY A 516 -25.35 74.17 -22.48
C GLY A 516 -25.09 74.14 -20.97
N HIS A 517 -24.60 73.00 -20.49
CA HIS A 517 -24.34 72.72 -19.08
C HIS A 517 -23.44 71.49 -18.92
N THR A 518 -22.72 71.39 -17.81
CA THR A 518 -21.98 70.19 -17.42
C THR A 518 -22.46 69.81 -16.04
N TYR A 519 -22.98 68.59 -15.89
CA TYR A 519 -23.26 68.04 -14.56
C TYR A 519 -21.93 67.58 -13.97
N ALA A 520 -21.64 68.06 -12.76
CA ALA A 520 -20.41 67.78 -12.05
C ALA A 520 -20.43 66.43 -11.31
N ASP A 521 -21.60 65.80 -11.27
CA ASP A 521 -21.87 64.55 -10.57
C ASP A 521 -22.97 63.79 -11.33
N GLU A 522 -23.06 62.48 -11.18
CA GLU A 522 -24.13 61.68 -11.75
C GLU A 522 -25.42 61.76 -10.91
N GLY A 523 -26.50 61.21 -11.47
CA GLY A 523 -27.77 61.10 -10.79
C GLY A 523 -28.90 61.87 -11.45
N SER A 524 -29.98 62.02 -10.69
CA SER A 524 -31.30 62.41 -11.18
C SER A 524 -31.59 63.85 -10.82
N PHE A 525 -31.39 64.77 -11.77
CA PHE A 525 -31.51 66.19 -11.52
C PHE A 525 -32.87 66.73 -11.99
N PRO A 526 -33.65 67.40 -11.12
CA PRO A 526 -34.91 68.00 -11.49
C PRO A 526 -34.66 69.22 -12.39
N LEU A 527 -34.86 69.04 -13.70
CA LEU A 527 -34.71 70.07 -14.71
C LEU A 527 -36.00 70.87 -14.85
N SER A 528 -35.89 72.20 -14.80
CA SER A 528 -37.03 73.08 -15.08
C SER A 528 -36.65 74.22 -16.02
N VAL A 529 -37.56 74.54 -16.95
CA VAL A 529 -37.35 75.61 -17.92
C VAL A 529 -38.44 76.67 -17.77
N ALA A 530 -38.12 77.80 -17.14
CA ALA A 530 -39.09 78.88 -17.00
C ALA A 530 -39.12 79.72 -18.28
N VAL A 531 -40.23 79.67 -19.02
CA VAL A 531 -40.46 80.51 -20.20
C VAL A 531 -41.48 81.58 -19.85
N THR A 532 -41.16 82.84 -20.14
CA THR A 532 -42.06 83.98 -19.96
C THR A 532 -42.30 84.69 -21.28
N ARG A 533 -43.57 84.85 -21.67
CA ARG A 533 -43.95 85.70 -22.81
C ARG A 533 -43.85 87.16 -22.39
N THR A 534 -43.10 87.96 -23.14
CA THR A 534 -42.78 89.35 -22.76
C THR A 534 -43.95 90.31 -22.95
N ALA A 535 -44.90 89.99 -23.83
CA ALA A 535 -46.03 90.85 -24.14
C ALA A 535 -47.09 90.95 -23.02
N ASP A 536 -47.32 89.85 -22.30
CA ASP A 536 -48.40 89.76 -21.30
C ASP A 536 -48.00 89.04 -20.00
N GLY A 537 -46.74 88.59 -19.88
CA GLY A 537 -46.22 87.95 -18.68
C GLY A 537 -46.69 86.50 -18.47
N THR A 538 -47.36 85.89 -19.45
CA THR A 538 -47.78 84.48 -19.36
C THR A 538 -46.56 83.56 -19.21
N LYS A 539 -46.63 82.60 -18.28
CA LYS A 539 -45.50 81.70 -17.95
C LYS A 539 -45.88 80.23 -18.11
N ILE A 540 -44.89 79.44 -18.49
CA ILE A 540 -44.86 77.99 -18.27
C ILE A 540 -43.54 77.60 -17.65
N THR A 541 -43.57 76.48 -16.94
CA THR A 541 -42.38 75.84 -16.41
C THR A 541 -42.48 74.35 -16.71
N PRO A 542 -42.15 73.92 -17.95
CA PRO A 542 -41.95 72.50 -18.20
C PRO A 542 -40.89 71.98 -17.23
N THR A 543 -41.26 70.94 -16.51
CA THR A 543 -40.37 70.18 -15.64
C THR A 543 -40.07 68.84 -16.29
N GLY A 544 -38.92 68.30 -15.95
CA GLY A 544 -38.50 66.96 -16.32
C GLY A 544 -37.33 66.55 -15.44
N THR A 545 -36.78 65.39 -15.73
CA THR A 545 -35.61 64.88 -15.03
C THR A 545 -34.54 64.63 -16.07
N VAL A 546 -33.33 65.10 -15.79
CA VAL A 546 -32.14 64.69 -16.54
C VAL A 546 -31.41 63.68 -15.69
N VAL A 547 -31.21 62.49 -16.25
CA VAL A 547 -30.32 61.51 -15.65
C VAL A 547 -28.93 61.79 -16.21
N ALA A 548 -28.05 62.36 -15.38
CA ALA A 548 -26.63 62.31 -15.67
C ALA A 548 -26.19 60.87 -15.39
N ALA A 549 -25.79 60.15 -16.44
CA ALA A 549 -25.28 58.81 -16.31
C ALA A 549 -23.85 58.84 -15.76
N GLU A 550 -23.58 57.86 -14.90
CA GLU A 550 -22.27 57.50 -14.38
C GLU A 550 -21.23 57.42 -15.52
N ALA A 551 -20.10 58.10 -15.35
CA ALA A 551 -18.98 58.08 -16.27
C ALA A 551 -17.79 57.26 -15.74
N ASP A 552 -17.79 56.96 -14.45
CA ASP A 552 -16.71 56.24 -13.78
C ASP A 552 -16.71 54.76 -14.12
N VAL A 553 -15.53 54.28 -14.50
CA VAL A 553 -15.30 52.88 -14.84
C VAL A 553 -14.29 52.32 -13.85
N LEU A 554 -14.80 51.70 -12.80
CA LEU A 554 -13.99 50.95 -11.84
C LEU A 554 -13.55 49.62 -12.46
N THR A 555 -12.27 49.51 -12.81
CA THR A 555 -11.69 48.26 -13.33
C THR A 555 -11.02 47.48 -12.19
N PRO A 556 -11.58 46.32 -11.77
CA PRO A 556 -11.03 45.53 -10.68
C PRO A 556 -9.81 44.71 -11.12
N HIS A 557 -8.82 44.62 -10.25
CA HIS A 557 -7.67 43.74 -10.39
C HIS A 557 -7.53 42.88 -9.13
N ALA A 558 -7.62 41.57 -9.31
CA ALA A 558 -7.52 40.58 -8.24
C ALA A 558 -6.10 40.50 -7.67
N ALA A 559 -5.95 40.53 -6.35
CA ALA A 559 -4.70 40.25 -5.66
C ALA A 559 -4.78 38.87 -5.01
N THR A 560 -3.85 37.96 -5.34
CA THR A 560 -3.75 36.67 -4.67
C THR A 560 -3.33 36.86 -3.22
N ILE A 561 -4.11 36.35 -2.29
CA ILE A 561 -3.84 36.42 -0.86
C ILE A 561 -3.17 35.11 -0.45
N THR A 562 -2.03 35.17 0.24
CA THR A 562 -1.36 33.99 0.79
C THR A 562 -1.31 34.09 2.30
N GLY A 563 -1.57 32.99 3.00
CA GLY A 563 -1.65 32.96 4.45
C GLY A 563 -1.40 31.58 5.04
N THR A 564 -1.43 31.50 6.37
CA THR A 564 -1.25 30.27 7.13
C THR A 564 -2.38 30.12 8.13
N ALA A 565 -3.03 28.97 8.16
CA ALA A 565 -4.15 28.70 9.06
C ALA A 565 -3.76 28.96 10.52
N GLY A 566 -4.60 29.71 11.25
CA GLY A 566 -4.36 30.12 12.63
C GLY A 566 -3.49 31.38 12.81
N GLN A 567 -2.91 31.93 11.74
CA GLN A 567 -2.17 33.20 11.78
C GLN A 567 -3.02 34.35 11.22
N ALA A 568 -2.97 35.49 11.89
CA ALA A 568 -3.71 36.67 11.46
C ALA A 568 -3.02 37.33 10.25
N LEU A 569 -3.76 37.45 9.15
CA LEU A 569 -3.44 38.35 8.04
C LEU A 569 -3.76 39.77 8.49
N ASN A 570 -2.77 40.66 8.51
CA ASN A 570 -2.90 42.03 8.99
C ASN A 570 -2.71 43.02 7.85
N ASN A 571 -3.77 43.78 7.52
CA ASN A 571 -3.81 44.82 6.50
C ASN A 571 -3.23 44.39 5.14
N VAL A 572 -3.54 43.15 4.73
CA VAL A 572 -3.11 42.63 3.43
C VAL A 572 -3.93 43.28 2.32
N THR A 573 -3.27 43.59 1.20
CA THR A 573 -3.97 44.08 0.00
C THR A 573 -4.77 42.94 -0.61
N VAL A 574 -6.10 43.07 -0.62
CA VAL A 574 -7.02 42.04 -1.11
C VAL A 574 -7.46 42.28 -2.56
N ALA A 575 -7.43 43.53 -3.02
CA ALA A 575 -7.69 43.91 -4.40
C ALA A 575 -7.14 45.31 -4.70
N THR A 576 -6.94 45.60 -5.98
CA THR A 576 -6.73 46.97 -6.47
C THR A 576 -7.77 47.33 -7.53
N PHE A 577 -8.07 48.61 -7.66
CA PHE A 577 -9.05 49.16 -8.58
C PHE A 577 -8.46 50.37 -9.29
N THR A 578 -8.78 50.54 -10.56
CA THR A 578 -8.46 51.77 -11.30
C THR A 578 -9.76 52.47 -11.69
N ASN A 579 -9.84 53.79 -11.46
CA ASN A 579 -10.91 54.65 -11.95
C ASN A 579 -10.38 55.49 -13.13
N GLY A 580 -11.26 55.72 -14.12
CA GLY A 580 -11.00 56.61 -15.25
C GLY A 580 -10.94 58.09 -14.83
N ASP A 581 -11.68 58.48 -13.79
CA ASP A 581 -11.52 59.79 -13.16
C ASP A 581 -10.38 59.77 -12.13
N THR A 582 -9.38 60.61 -12.38
CA THR A 582 -8.19 60.74 -11.54
C THR A 582 -8.38 61.75 -10.40
N ALA A 583 -9.50 62.46 -10.35
CA ALA A 583 -9.80 63.47 -9.34
C ALA A 583 -10.39 62.89 -8.05
N ASN A 584 -11.00 61.69 -8.08
CA ASN A 584 -11.71 61.14 -6.92
C ASN A 584 -10.72 60.79 -5.78
N PRO A 585 -10.91 61.29 -4.55
CA PRO A 585 -10.16 60.81 -3.39
C PRO A 585 -10.59 59.40 -2.98
N ALA A 586 -9.68 58.63 -2.38
CA ALA A 586 -10.00 57.30 -1.85
C ALA A 586 -11.14 57.27 -0.80
N GLY A 587 -11.46 58.42 -0.19
CA GLY A 587 -12.55 58.57 0.77
C GLY A 587 -13.95 58.52 0.16
N ASP A 588 -14.05 58.58 -1.16
CA ASP A 588 -15.33 58.48 -1.89
C ASP A 588 -15.71 57.01 -2.15
N PHE A 589 -14.84 56.06 -1.81
CA PHE A 589 -15.14 54.63 -2.02
C PHE A 589 -15.27 53.88 -0.70
N THR A 590 -16.30 53.04 -0.61
CA THR A 590 -16.48 52.04 0.43
C THR A 590 -16.16 50.64 -0.09
N ALA A 591 -15.45 49.85 0.73
CA ALA A 591 -15.10 48.47 0.39
C ALA A 591 -15.64 47.46 1.40
N SER A 592 -16.16 46.34 0.90
CA SER A 592 -16.52 45.16 1.69
C SER A 592 -15.75 43.94 1.18
N ILE A 593 -15.23 43.13 2.10
CA ILE A 593 -14.45 41.93 1.82
C ILE A 593 -15.22 40.71 2.36
N THR A 594 -15.48 39.74 1.50
CA THR A 594 -15.97 38.42 1.87
C THR A 594 -14.81 37.43 1.75
N TRP A 595 -14.45 36.75 2.84
CA TRP A 595 -13.21 35.98 2.92
C TRP A 595 -13.32 34.54 2.40
N GLY A 596 -14.52 34.10 1.98
CA GLY A 596 -14.77 32.78 1.39
C GLY A 596 -15.06 31.68 2.41
N ASP A 597 -14.84 31.92 3.71
CA ASP A 597 -15.12 31.01 4.83
C ASP A 597 -16.45 31.33 5.55
N GLY A 598 -17.31 32.13 4.92
CA GLY A 598 -18.58 32.61 5.47
C GLY A 598 -18.48 33.89 6.31
N THR A 599 -17.30 34.48 6.48
CA THR A 599 -17.11 35.75 7.20
C THR A 599 -16.92 36.96 6.27
N THR A 600 -17.27 38.15 6.78
CA THR A 600 -17.14 39.43 6.07
C THR A 600 -16.51 40.50 6.94
N SER A 601 -15.78 41.44 6.33
CA SER A 601 -15.21 42.62 7.00
C SER A 601 -15.21 43.85 6.12
N ALA A 602 -15.21 45.04 6.71
CA ALA A 602 -14.95 46.28 5.98
C ALA A 602 -13.50 46.32 5.45
N GLY A 603 -13.31 46.76 4.22
CA GLY A 603 -12.00 47.02 3.63
C GLY A 603 -11.60 48.49 3.81
N THR A 604 -10.30 48.75 4.00
CA THR A 604 -9.77 50.12 4.00
C THR A 604 -9.29 50.47 2.60
N VAL A 605 -9.91 51.48 1.99
CA VAL A 605 -9.51 52.00 0.67
C VAL A 605 -8.42 53.05 0.83
N SER A 606 -7.35 52.95 0.05
CA SER A 606 -6.27 53.93 0.02
C SER A 606 -5.70 54.08 -1.39
N GLY A 607 -5.33 55.30 -1.77
CA GLY A 607 -4.86 55.61 -3.13
C GLY A 607 -5.20 57.04 -3.56
N SER A 608 -4.77 57.40 -4.77
CA SER A 608 -5.06 58.69 -5.43
C SER A 608 -4.79 58.56 -6.93
N ASP A 609 -5.14 59.58 -7.71
CA ASP A 609 -4.87 59.68 -9.16
C ASP A 609 -5.45 58.51 -9.97
N GLY A 610 -6.65 58.03 -9.62
CA GLY A 610 -7.35 56.96 -10.33
C GLY A 610 -6.83 55.55 -10.04
N SER A 611 -6.01 55.35 -9.00
CA SER A 611 -5.53 54.03 -8.58
C SER A 611 -5.74 53.82 -7.07
N TYR A 612 -6.48 52.78 -6.72
CA TYR A 612 -6.90 52.49 -5.36
C TYR A 612 -6.56 51.06 -4.97
N SER A 613 -6.23 50.87 -3.70
CA SER A 613 -5.97 49.58 -3.08
C SER A 613 -6.91 49.38 -1.90
N VAL A 614 -7.44 48.16 -1.78
CA VAL A 614 -8.27 47.75 -0.66
C VAL A 614 -7.45 46.83 0.21
N THR A 615 -7.32 47.17 1.49
CA THR A 615 -6.65 46.34 2.50
C THR A 615 -7.64 45.80 3.53
N GLY A 616 -7.38 44.60 4.04
CA GLY A 616 -8.20 43.94 5.05
C GLY A 616 -7.38 43.07 5.99
N SER A 617 -7.97 42.67 7.12
CA SER A 617 -7.36 41.75 8.08
C SER A 617 -8.30 40.59 8.37
N HIS A 618 -7.77 39.37 8.44
CA HIS A 618 -8.56 38.15 8.69
C HIS A 618 -7.70 37.00 9.23
N THR A 619 -8.31 36.02 9.89
CA THR A 619 -7.63 34.80 10.35
C THR A 619 -8.42 33.58 9.88
N TYR A 620 -7.85 32.82 8.95
CA TYR A 620 -8.43 31.55 8.50
C TYR A 620 -8.15 30.45 9.52
N THR A 621 -9.17 29.71 9.92
CA THR A 621 -9.03 28.63 10.92
C THR A 621 -8.54 27.31 10.32
N ALA A 622 -8.66 27.13 9.01
CA ALA A 622 -8.28 25.90 8.29
C ALA A 622 -7.45 26.21 7.05
N ALA A 623 -6.65 25.23 6.61
CA ALA A 623 -5.92 25.30 5.36
C ALA A 623 -6.86 25.04 4.17
N GLY A 624 -6.65 25.72 3.06
CA GLY A 624 -7.54 25.62 1.91
C GLY A 624 -7.33 26.72 0.88
N THR A 625 -8.17 26.69 -0.15
CA THR A 625 -8.33 27.80 -1.08
C THR A 625 -9.73 28.36 -0.88
N ASP A 626 -9.83 29.56 -0.34
CA ASP A 626 -11.09 30.26 -0.12
C ASP A 626 -11.28 31.33 -1.19
N ALA A 627 -12.49 31.46 -1.72
CA ALA A 627 -12.81 32.47 -2.72
C ALA A 627 -13.06 33.82 -2.03
N VAL A 628 -12.10 34.74 -2.12
CA VAL A 628 -12.23 36.10 -1.60
C VAL A 628 -12.89 36.98 -2.65
N ALA A 629 -13.93 37.69 -2.24
CA ALA A 629 -14.62 38.66 -3.07
C ALA A 629 -14.53 40.05 -2.41
N VAL A 630 -14.03 41.03 -3.15
CA VAL A 630 -13.95 42.43 -2.72
C VAL A 630 -14.92 43.23 -3.56
N SER A 631 -15.95 43.80 -2.93
CA SER A 631 -16.86 44.76 -3.56
C SER A 631 -16.40 46.16 -3.20
N LEU A 632 -16.11 46.97 -4.21
CA LEU A 632 -15.88 48.40 -4.09
C LEU A 632 -17.11 49.13 -4.62
N THR A 633 -17.64 50.05 -3.83
CA THR A 633 -18.78 50.91 -4.16
C THR A 633 -18.35 52.35 -4.03
N ASP A 634 -18.71 53.16 -5.02
CA ASP A 634 -18.68 54.60 -4.88
C ASP A 634 -19.76 55.06 -3.90
N ASP A 635 -19.43 56.02 -3.05
CA ASP A 635 -20.33 56.58 -2.05
C ASP A 635 -21.22 57.64 -2.71
N ALA A 636 -22.49 57.66 -2.30
CA ALA A 636 -23.49 58.54 -2.91
C ALA A 636 -23.02 60.01 -2.97
N PRO A 637 -23.19 60.69 -4.13
CA PRO A 637 -24.07 60.30 -5.25
C PRO A 637 -23.56 59.18 -6.18
N GLY A 638 -22.28 58.83 -6.08
CA GLY A 638 -21.59 57.71 -6.75
C GLY A 638 -22.39 56.41 -6.86
N THR A 639 -22.44 55.81 -8.05
CA THR A 639 -23.12 54.52 -8.32
C THR A 639 -22.22 53.46 -8.92
N ALA A 640 -20.99 53.81 -9.30
CA ALA A 640 -20.02 52.85 -9.80
C ALA A 640 -19.75 51.72 -8.77
N ARG A 641 -19.83 50.48 -9.24
CA ARG A 641 -19.53 49.29 -8.44
C ARG A 641 -18.65 48.34 -9.23
N ALA A 642 -17.63 47.82 -8.58
CA ALA A 642 -16.78 46.77 -9.12
C ALA A 642 -16.57 45.66 -8.10
N THR A 643 -16.43 44.43 -8.59
CA THR A 643 -16.09 43.27 -7.75
C THR A 643 -14.81 42.65 -8.28
N ALA A 644 -13.83 42.48 -7.39
CA ALA A 644 -12.62 41.71 -7.65
C ALA A 644 -12.72 40.37 -6.92
N ASN A 645 -12.55 39.27 -7.65
CA ASN A 645 -12.51 37.93 -7.07
C ASN A 645 -11.08 37.41 -7.09
N SER A 646 -10.56 37.01 -5.94
CA SER A 646 -9.23 36.43 -5.81
C SER A 646 -9.25 35.19 -4.91
N PRO A 647 -8.37 34.21 -5.16
CA PRO A 647 -8.20 33.11 -4.21
C PRO A 647 -7.35 33.58 -3.01
N ALA A 648 -7.80 33.25 -1.80
CA ALA A 648 -6.93 33.16 -0.63
C ALA A 648 -6.38 31.74 -0.54
N GLN A 649 -5.07 31.60 -0.75
CA GLN A 649 -4.36 30.34 -0.58
C GLN A 649 -3.80 30.26 0.85
N ILE A 650 -4.45 29.46 1.68
CA ILE A 650 -4.12 29.29 3.09
C ILE A 650 -3.41 27.96 3.28
N ALA A 651 -2.12 28.02 3.54
CA ALA A 651 -1.32 26.86 3.88
C ALA A 651 -1.68 26.37 5.30
N SER A 652 -1.49 25.08 5.57
CA SER A 652 -1.59 24.57 6.94
C SER A 652 -0.51 25.17 7.82
N GLY A 653 -0.92 25.73 8.98
CA GLY A 653 0.01 26.16 10.03
C GLY A 653 0.64 25.00 10.82
N ALA A 654 0.10 23.81 10.63
CA ALA A 654 0.74 22.55 10.96
C ALA A 654 1.97 22.41 10.06
N GLY A 655 3.18 22.54 10.64
CA GLY A 655 4.40 22.20 9.93
C GLY A 655 4.27 20.79 9.33
N THR A 656 4.69 20.63 8.09
CA THR A 656 4.62 19.36 7.38
C THR A 656 5.63 18.41 8.00
N LEU A 657 5.12 17.28 8.49
CA LEU A 657 5.96 16.17 8.92
C LEU A 657 6.37 15.34 7.71
N ALA A 658 7.66 15.05 7.58
CA ALA A 658 8.17 14.11 6.59
C ALA A 658 9.25 13.26 7.24
N GLY A 659 9.22 11.94 7.08
CA GLY A 659 10.18 11.07 7.74
C GLY A 659 10.47 9.80 6.97
N SER A 660 11.57 9.15 7.32
CA SER A 660 12.01 7.89 6.75
C SER A 660 12.53 6.97 7.85
N VAL A 661 12.35 5.67 7.64
CA VAL A 661 12.99 4.63 8.46
C VAL A 661 14.49 4.60 8.14
N GLN A 662 15.31 4.49 9.17
CA GLN A 662 16.78 4.46 9.10
C GLN A 662 17.34 3.08 9.39
N LEU A 663 16.63 2.25 10.16
CA LEU A 663 17.04 0.87 10.42
C LEU A 663 16.73 0.00 9.21
N SER A 664 17.77 -0.63 8.65
CA SER A 664 17.66 -1.53 7.50
C SER A 664 18.09 -2.96 7.81
N SER A 665 18.85 -3.17 8.88
CA SER A 665 19.33 -4.49 9.29
C SER A 665 19.31 -4.70 10.80
N ALA A 666 19.12 -5.96 11.17
CA ALA A 666 19.31 -6.48 12.52
C ALA A 666 19.96 -7.87 12.41
N THR A 667 20.25 -8.49 13.55
CA THR A 667 20.64 -9.90 13.62
C THR A 667 19.65 -10.57 14.56
N GLU A 668 19.12 -11.70 14.15
CA GLU A 668 18.25 -12.52 14.99
C GLU A 668 18.91 -12.82 16.35
N GLY A 669 18.11 -12.87 17.41
CA GLY A 669 18.57 -13.17 18.78
C GLY A 669 19.44 -12.08 19.42
N SER A 670 19.84 -11.05 18.65
CA SER A 670 20.68 -9.95 19.11
C SER A 670 19.84 -8.71 19.41
N ALA A 671 19.89 -8.24 20.66
CA ALA A 671 19.14 -7.06 21.06
C ALA A 671 19.71 -5.76 20.48
N LEU A 672 18.89 -5.03 19.73
CA LEU A 672 19.13 -3.65 19.37
C LEU A 672 19.10 -2.80 20.66
N ALA A 673 20.14 -2.00 20.87
CA ALA A 673 20.22 -1.09 22.00
C ALA A 673 19.04 -0.10 21.99
N SER A 674 18.55 0.30 23.16
CA SER A 674 17.40 1.22 23.28
C SER A 674 17.62 2.60 22.66
N GLY A 675 18.87 2.98 22.39
CA GLY A 675 19.26 4.23 21.73
C GLY A 675 19.47 4.12 20.22
N THR A 676 19.20 2.97 19.61
CA THR A 676 19.33 2.79 18.16
C THR A 676 18.31 3.66 17.43
N THR A 677 18.77 4.50 16.51
CA THR A 677 17.88 5.34 15.68
C THR A 677 17.12 4.47 14.68
N ILE A 678 15.80 4.48 14.76
CA ILE A 678 14.88 3.67 13.95
C ILE A 678 14.30 4.47 12.80
N ALA A 679 13.94 5.72 13.05
CA ALA A 679 13.45 6.64 12.04
C ALA A 679 13.93 8.07 12.31
N SER A 680 13.95 8.88 11.27
CA SER A 680 14.13 10.33 11.36
C SER A 680 12.95 11.03 10.71
N PHE A 681 12.60 12.20 11.20
CA PHE A 681 11.58 13.04 10.58
C PHE A 681 11.89 14.52 10.74
N THR A 682 11.41 15.31 9.80
CA THR A 682 11.47 16.77 9.84
C THR A 682 10.10 17.33 10.15
N ASP A 683 10.09 18.48 10.82
CA ASP A 683 8.92 19.32 10.99
C ASP A 683 9.27 20.72 10.51
N THR A 684 8.52 21.25 9.55
CA THR A 684 8.75 22.62 9.08
C THR A 684 8.37 23.67 10.13
N ASN A 685 7.66 23.27 11.20
CA ASN A 685 7.47 24.09 12.38
C ASN A 685 8.71 24.03 13.31
N SER A 686 9.64 24.95 13.09
CA SER A 686 10.86 25.09 13.91
C SER A 686 10.64 25.42 15.40
N SER A 687 9.40 25.71 15.82
CA SER A 687 9.07 25.97 17.23
C SER A 687 8.72 24.71 18.04
N ASP A 688 8.45 23.58 17.37
CA ASP A 688 8.19 22.31 18.03
C ASP A 688 9.49 21.72 18.61
N THR A 689 9.36 21.04 19.75
CA THR A 689 10.46 20.34 20.45
C THR A 689 10.14 18.86 20.56
N ALA A 690 11.12 18.00 20.85
CA ALA A 690 10.90 16.56 20.94
C ALA A 690 9.74 16.16 21.90
N ALA A 691 9.49 16.96 22.95
CA ALA A 691 8.38 16.76 23.88
C ALA A 691 6.98 16.96 23.27
N GLY A 692 6.89 17.57 22.08
CA GLY A 692 5.67 17.77 21.32
C GLY A 692 5.24 16.56 20.49
N PHE A 693 5.98 15.45 20.53
CA PHE A 693 5.73 14.26 19.72
C PHE A 693 5.67 12.99 20.56
N THR A 694 4.84 12.04 20.12
CA THR A 694 4.85 10.65 20.59
C THR A 694 5.15 9.72 19.42
N ALA A 695 5.95 8.67 19.65
CA ALA A 695 6.25 7.68 18.62
C ALA A 695 5.97 6.25 19.13
N SER A 696 5.45 5.38 18.24
CA SER A 696 5.41 3.94 18.45
C SER A 696 6.05 3.22 17.26
N ILE A 697 6.85 2.19 17.54
CA ILE A 697 7.58 1.42 16.55
C ILE A 697 6.92 0.04 16.44
N THR A 698 6.44 -0.31 15.25
CA THR A 698 5.93 -1.64 14.92
C THR A 698 7.00 -2.36 14.12
N TRP A 699 7.60 -3.41 14.70
CA TRP A 699 8.84 -4.01 14.20
C TRP A 699 8.67 -4.95 13.02
N GLY A 700 7.43 -5.30 12.68
CA GLY A 700 7.07 -6.16 11.55
C GLY A 700 6.94 -7.64 11.89
N ASP A 701 7.33 -8.04 13.10
CA ASP A 701 7.22 -9.40 13.66
C ASP A 701 6.00 -9.58 14.58
N GLY A 702 5.03 -8.66 14.49
CA GLY A 702 3.84 -8.63 15.36
C GLY A 702 4.04 -7.91 16.70
N THR A 703 5.24 -7.44 17.01
CA THR A 703 5.51 -6.67 18.24
C THR A 703 5.47 -5.15 18.01
N THR A 704 5.19 -4.40 19.08
CA THR A 704 5.18 -2.93 19.07
C THR A 704 5.80 -2.38 20.34
N THR A 705 6.69 -1.40 20.22
CA THR A 705 7.31 -0.71 21.37
C THR A 705 7.15 0.81 21.27
N ALA A 706 7.29 1.51 22.41
CA ALA A 706 7.32 2.97 22.42
C ALA A 706 8.68 3.47 21.88
N GLY A 707 8.64 4.44 20.97
CA GLY A 707 9.83 5.13 20.47
C GLY A 707 10.15 6.37 21.30
N THR A 708 11.43 6.64 21.52
CA THR A 708 11.91 7.86 22.18
C THR A 708 12.22 8.91 21.12
N VAL A 709 11.55 10.07 21.16
CA VAL A 709 11.83 11.18 20.25
C VAL A 709 12.93 12.06 20.82
N SER A 710 13.94 12.39 20.02
CA SER A 710 15.06 13.27 20.35
C SER A 710 15.32 14.32 19.27
N ASP A 711 16.24 15.25 19.55
CA ASP A 711 16.62 16.43 18.75
C ASP A 711 15.60 17.59 18.75
N ALA A 712 15.91 18.66 18.00
CA ALA A 712 15.18 19.92 18.01
C ALA A 712 15.42 20.74 16.72
N ASN A 713 14.70 21.85 16.55
CA ASN A 713 14.80 22.80 15.43
C ASN A 713 14.35 22.23 14.07
N GLY A 714 13.24 21.48 14.07
CA GLY A 714 12.61 20.99 12.84
C GLY A 714 13.24 19.73 12.24
N SER A 715 14.19 19.09 12.94
CA SER A 715 14.68 17.75 12.62
C SER A 715 14.71 16.91 13.89
N PHE A 716 14.16 15.70 13.82
CA PHE A 716 13.94 14.81 14.95
C PHE A 716 14.34 13.38 14.60
N SER A 717 14.72 12.62 15.62
CA SER A 717 15.02 11.20 15.53
C SER A 717 14.11 10.42 16.47
N VAL A 718 13.77 9.19 16.09
CA VAL A 718 13.05 8.22 16.92
C VAL A 718 13.97 7.05 17.18
N ALA A 719 14.29 6.81 18.45
CA ALA A 719 15.10 5.68 18.89
C ALA A 719 14.28 4.61 19.61
N GLY A 720 14.71 3.35 19.52
CA GLY A 720 14.08 2.21 20.18
C GLY A 720 14.95 0.97 20.16
N GLY A 721 14.71 0.06 21.09
CA GLY A 721 15.38 -1.25 21.16
C GLY A 721 14.38 -2.38 20.89
N HIS A 722 14.89 -3.48 20.34
CA HIS A 722 14.11 -4.67 19.98
C HIS A 722 15.01 -5.88 19.77
N THR A 723 14.45 -7.08 19.81
CA THR A 723 15.16 -8.33 19.45
C THR A 723 14.26 -9.10 18.50
N TYR A 724 14.71 -9.29 17.27
CA TYR A 724 14.03 -10.17 16.32
C TYR A 724 14.28 -11.62 16.75
N ALA A 725 13.20 -12.36 16.95
CA ALA A 725 13.25 -13.73 17.45
C ALA A 725 13.56 -14.77 16.37
N ASP A 726 13.45 -14.37 15.10
CA ASP A 726 13.59 -15.21 13.91
C ASP A 726 14.19 -14.32 12.79
N GLU A 727 14.88 -14.90 11.81
CA GLU A 727 15.43 -14.16 10.69
C GLU A 727 14.34 -13.77 9.67
N GLY A 728 14.69 -12.84 8.78
CA GLY A 728 13.84 -12.49 7.65
C GLY A 728 13.59 -11.01 7.48
N SER A 729 12.61 -10.73 6.63
CA SER A 729 12.30 -9.39 6.14
C SER A 729 11.05 -8.87 6.82
N PHE A 730 11.23 -8.00 7.81
CA PHE A 730 10.15 -7.51 8.64
C PHE A 730 9.73 -6.10 8.21
N PRO A 731 8.44 -5.88 7.88
CA PRO A 731 7.93 -4.55 7.54
C PRO A 731 7.93 -3.66 8.78
N LEU A 732 8.89 -2.75 8.86
CA LEU A 732 9.07 -1.82 9.96
C LEU A 732 8.22 -0.56 9.70
N SER A 733 7.46 -0.12 10.70
CA SER A 733 6.75 1.16 10.64
C SER A 733 6.86 1.93 11.94
N VAL A 734 6.95 3.25 11.85
CA VAL A 734 7.04 4.13 13.02
C VAL A 734 5.91 5.14 12.99
N ALA A 735 4.90 4.99 13.84
CA ALA A 735 3.82 5.96 13.92
C ALA A 735 4.25 7.14 14.79
N ILE A 736 4.39 8.32 14.18
CA ILE A 736 4.76 9.57 14.87
C ILE A 736 3.52 10.46 14.89
N THR A 737 3.14 10.92 16.08
CA THR A 737 2.01 11.84 16.27
C THR A 737 2.51 13.12 16.93
N ARG A 738 2.24 14.26 16.31
CA ARG A 738 2.42 15.58 16.96
C ARG A 738 1.24 15.81 17.91
N ILE A 739 1.55 16.09 19.17
CA ILE A 739 0.56 16.19 20.25
C ILE A 739 -0.35 17.42 20.07
N ALA A 740 0.19 18.52 19.55
CA ALA A 740 -0.50 19.81 19.49
C ALA A 740 -1.74 19.80 18.56
N ASP A 741 -1.65 19.07 17.44
CA ASP A 741 -2.67 19.07 16.38
C ASP A 741 -3.04 17.67 15.88
N ASN A 742 -2.51 16.63 16.52
CA ASN A 742 -2.74 15.22 16.18
C ASN A 742 -2.30 14.84 14.75
N THR A 743 -1.41 15.63 14.13
CA THR A 743 -0.82 15.31 12.82
C THR A 743 0.01 14.04 12.92
N LYS A 744 -0.18 13.12 11.97
CA LYS A 744 0.50 11.82 11.97
C LYS A 744 1.29 11.58 10.69
N ILE A 745 2.48 11.00 10.85
CA ILE A 745 3.19 10.33 9.75
C ILE A 745 3.51 8.92 10.19
N THR A 746 3.60 8.02 9.22
CA THR A 746 4.04 6.65 9.45
C THR A 746 5.12 6.31 8.44
N PRO A 747 6.39 6.72 8.66
CA PRO A 747 7.49 6.21 7.87
C PRO A 747 7.50 4.68 7.91
N THR A 748 7.57 4.08 6.74
CA THR A 748 7.67 2.63 6.57
C THR A 748 9.02 2.28 5.96
N GLY A 749 9.53 1.12 6.33
CA GLY A 749 10.74 0.54 5.77
C GLY A 749 10.73 -0.97 5.98
N THR A 750 11.85 -1.59 5.72
CA THR A 750 12.04 -3.03 5.92
C THR A 750 13.32 -3.22 6.69
N VAL A 751 13.26 -3.99 7.77
CA VAL A 751 14.44 -4.48 8.47
C VAL A 751 14.67 -5.90 8.04
N VAL A 752 15.88 -6.18 7.56
CA VAL A 752 16.33 -7.54 7.33
C VAL A 752 17.06 -7.99 8.59
N ALA A 753 16.41 -8.83 9.39
CA ALA A 753 17.09 -9.56 10.45
C ALA A 753 17.89 -10.68 9.77
N ALA A 754 19.21 -10.62 9.87
CA ALA A 754 20.08 -11.63 9.33
C ALA A 754 20.07 -12.87 10.24
N GLU A 755 20.09 -14.03 9.59
CA GLU A 755 20.33 -15.35 10.15
C GLU A 755 21.49 -15.35 11.15
N ALA A 756 21.25 -15.89 12.35
CA ALA A 756 22.26 -16.07 13.39
C ALA A 756 22.63 -17.55 13.59
N ASP A 757 21.87 -18.48 13.02
CA ASP A 757 22.11 -19.91 13.13
C ASP A 757 23.31 -20.39 12.33
N VAL A 758 24.07 -21.27 12.99
CA VAL A 758 25.26 -21.90 12.44
C VAL A 758 24.99 -23.38 12.27
N LEU A 759 24.47 -23.74 11.10
CA LEU A 759 24.38 -25.13 10.68
C LEU A 759 25.78 -25.62 10.25
N THR A 760 26.34 -26.57 11.00
CA THR A 760 27.67 -27.13 10.72
C THR A 760 27.55 -28.60 10.33
N GLY A 761 28.03 -28.95 9.14
CA GLY A 761 28.05 -30.33 8.65
C GLY A 761 29.36 -31.05 8.97
N GLN A 762 29.28 -32.24 9.53
CA GLN A 762 30.38 -33.18 9.68
C GLN A 762 30.16 -34.39 8.77
N ALA A 763 31.07 -34.56 7.82
CA ALA A 763 31.03 -35.63 6.84
C ALA A 763 31.35 -37.01 7.45
N THR A 764 30.65 -38.06 6.99
CA THR A 764 30.94 -39.45 7.34
C THR A 764 31.40 -40.21 6.10
N THR A 765 32.65 -40.70 6.10
CA THR A 765 33.15 -41.53 4.98
C THR A 765 32.36 -42.83 4.90
N ILE A 766 31.79 -43.10 3.73
CA ILE A 766 31.04 -44.34 3.48
C ILE A 766 31.92 -45.34 2.72
N THR A 767 31.87 -46.61 3.12
CA THR A 767 32.64 -47.68 2.48
C THR A 767 31.70 -48.68 1.83
N GLY A 768 32.03 -49.12 0.62
CA GLY A 768 31.19 -50.00 -0.18
C GLY A 768 31.99 -50.90 -1.12
N THR A 769 31.30 -51.80 -1.80
CA THR A 769 31.87 -52.64 -2.86
C THR A 769 31.08 -52.42 -4.13
N ALA A 770 31.76 -52.23 -5.25
CA ALA A 770 31.10 -52.00 -6.53
C ALA A 770 30.11 -53.14 -6.85
N GLY A 771 28.88 -52.77 -7.22
CA GLY A 771 27.77 -53.69 -7.51
C GLY A 771 26.96 -54.16 -6.30
N GLN A 772 27.25 -53.68 -5.08
CA GLN A 772 26.44 -53.95 -3.88
C GLN A 772 25.71 -52.68 -3.42
N ALA A 773 24.45 -52.84 -2.99
CA ALA A 773 23.64 -51.72 -2.52
C ALA A 773 24.01 -51.30 -1.09
N LEU A 774 24.30 -50.02 -0.91
CA LEU A 774 24.36 -49.35 0.39
C LEU A 774 22.92 -48.99 0.79
N ASN A 775 22.45 -49.50 1.92
CA ASN A 775 21.09 -49.29 2.38
C ASN A 775 21.09 -48.46 3.66
N ASN A 776 20.47 -47.29 3.60
CA ASN A 776 20.24 -46.36 4.71
C ASN A 776 21.51 -46.06 5.54
N VAL A 777 22.63 -45.85 4.85
CA VAL A 777 23.91 -45.51 5.49
C VAL A 777 23.90 -44.05 5.90
N THR A 778 24.38 -43.74 7.10
CA THR A 778 24.61 -42.35 7.53
C THR A 778 25.71 -41.74 6.68
N VAL A 779 25.37 -40.70 5.93
CA VAL A 779 26.29 -40.01 4.99
C VAL A 779 26.88 -38.74 5.60
N ALA A 780 26.18 -38.10 6.54
CA ALA A 780 26.67 -36.96 7.29
C ALA A 780 25.91 -36.78 8.61
N THR A 781 26.50 -36.04 9.54
CA THR A 781 25.85 -35.49 10.73
C THR A 781 25.94 -33.97 10.69
N PHE A 782 24.96 -33.27 11.25
CA PHE A 782 24.89 -31.82 11.29
C PHE A 782 24.63 -31.37 12.73
N THR A 783 25.14 -30.20 13.09
CA THR A 783 24.76 -29.51 14.34
C THR A 783 24.17 -28.16 14.00
N ASN A 784 23.03 -27.80 14.58
CA ASN A 784 22.49 -26.44 14.57
C ASN A 784 22.77 -25.78 15.93
N SER A 785 23.12 -24.49 15.92
CA SER A 785 23.19 -23.66 17.12
C SER A 785 21.82 -23.48 17.77
N ASP A 786 20.74 -23.42 16.99
CA ASP A 786 19.40 -23.55 17.56
C ASP A 786 19.10 -25.02 17.86
N THR A 787 18.93 -25.28 19.15
CA THR A 787 18.64 -26.60 19.69
C THR A 787 17.14 -26.91 19.69
N ALA A 788 16.28 -25.95 19.37
CA ALA A 788 14.83 -26.09 19.37
C ALA A 788 14.28 -26.72 18.07
N ASN A 789 14.98 -26.62 16.94
CA ASN A 789 14.48 -27.07 15.64
C ASN A 789 14.26 -28.59 15.64
N PRO A 790 13.08 -29.11 15.28
CA PRO A 790 12.88 -30.52 15.00
C PRO A 790 13.55 -30.94 13.68
N ALA A 791 13.91 -32.23 13.55
CA ALA A 791 14.49 -32.76 12.32
C ALA A 791 13.60 -32.62 11.06
N GLY A 792 12.30 -32.37 11.26
CA GLY A 792 11.33 -32.14 10.19
C GLY A 792 11.46 -30.79 9.50
N ASP A 793 12.19 -29.86 10.10
CA ASP A 793 12.42 -28.52 9.55
C ASP A 793 13.60 -28.49 8.58
N PHE A 794 14.28 -29.64 8.36
CA PHE A 794 15.43 -29.70 7.46
C PHE A 794 15.17 -30.61 6.27
N THR A 795 15.45 -30.11 5.07
CA THR A 795 15.49 -30.89 3.83
C THR A 795 16.92 -31.27 3.46
N ALA A 796 17.17 -32.57 3.24
CA ALA A 796 18.48 -33.09 2.84
C ALA A 796 18.53 -33.61 1.40
N SER A 797 19.62 -33.29 0.70
CA SER A 797 19.97 -33.85 -0.62
C SER A 797 21.37 -34.47 -0.58
N VAL A 798 21.52 -35.65 -1.16
CA VAL A 798 22.79 -36.39 -1.25
C VAL A 798 23.20 -36.51 -2.71
N THR A 799 24.37 -35.97 -3.05
CA THR A 799 25.05 -36.16 -4.34
C THR A 799 26.12 -37.21 -4.15
N TRP A 800 26.08 -38.30 -4.91
CA TRP A 800 26.91 -39.48 -4.66
C TRP A 800 28.28 -39.46 -5.35
N GLY A 801 28.57 -38.43 -6.15
CA GLY A 801 29.87 -38.24 -6.81
C GLY A 801 30.03 -38.95 -8.16
N ASP A 802 29.11 -39.86 -8.51
CA ASP A 802 29.06 -40.55 -9.81
C ASP A 802 28.08 -39.89 -10.82
N GLY A 803 27.62 -38.66 -10.52
CA GLY A 803 26.65 -37.91 -11.29
C GLY A 803 25.19 -38.16 -10.89
N THR A 804 24.92 -38.98 -9.87
CA THR A 804 23.56 -39.22 -9.35
C THR A 804 23.28 -38.48 -8.04
N THR A 805 22.01 -38.17 -7.80
CA THR A 805 21.51 -37.49 -6.60
C THR A 805 20.27 -38.20 -6.04
N SER A 806 20.09 -38.17 -4.72
CA SER A 806 18.91 -38.69 -4.03
C SER A 806 18.54 -37.81 -2.83
N ALA A 807 17.27 -37.83 -2.42
CA ALA A 807 16.88 -37.25 -1.14
C ALA A 807 17.54 -38.00 0.03
N GLY A 808 17.95 -37.26 1.06
CA GLY A 808 18.44 -37.80 2.33
C GLY A 808 17.33 -37.87 3.36
N THR A 809 17.37 -38.86 4.25
CA THR A 809 16.46 -38.92 5.41
C THR A 809 17.14 -38.25 6.60
N VAL A 810 16.54 -37.17 7.12
CA VAL A 810 17.04 -36.45 8.30
C VAL A 810 16.44 -37.07 9.56
N SER A 811 17.27 -37.28 10.58
CA SER A 811 16.83 -37.73 11.90
C SER A 811 17.71 -37.14 13.00
N GLY A 812 17.11 -36.73 14.12
CA GLY A 812 17.82 -36.06 15.21
C GLY A 812 16.92 -35.12 16.02
N SER A 813 17.51 -34.46 17.02
CA SER A 813 16.85 -33.47 17.90
C SER A 813 17.90 -32.74 18.74
N ASN A 814 17.55 -31.62 19.38
CA ASN A 814 18.43 -30.86 20.27
C ASN A 814 19.69 -30.33 19.57
N GLY A 815 19.54 -29.80 18.35
CA GLY A 815 20.64 -29.20 17.59
C GLY A 815 21.66 -30.21 17.04
N THR A 816 21.32 -31.51 16.99
CA THR A 816 22.15 -32.53 16.32
C THR A 816 21.30 -33.43 15.43
N TYR A 817 21.70 -33.53 14.16
CA TYR A 817 20.97 -34.24 13.11
C TYR A 817 21.90 -35.19 12.35
N SER A 818 21.32 -36.25 11.79
CA SER A 818 22.00 -37.22 10.95
C SER A 818 21.23 -37.40 9.66
N VAL A 819 21.95 -37.44 8.54
CA VAL A 819 21.38 -37.67 7.21
C VAL A 819 21.77 -39.06 6.75
N ALA A 820 20.78 -39.87 6.42
CA ALA A 820 20.98 -41.20 5.86
C ALA A 820 20.54 -41.27 4.39
N GLY A 821 21.23 -42.09 3.60
CA GLY A 821 20.95 -42.28 2.17
C GLY A 821 21.20 -43.72 1.73
N SER A 822 20.69 -44.09 0.56
CA SER A 822 20.93 -45.41 -0.06
C SER A 822 21.40 -45.24 -1.49
N HIS A 823 22.41 -46.02 -1.92
CA HIS A 823 22.96 -45.94 -3.27
C HIS A 823 23.71 -47.22 -3.68
N THR A 824 23.90 -47.43 -4.98
CA THR A 824 24.70 -48.55 -5.52
C THR A 824 25.71 -48.03 -6.53
N TYR A 825 27.00 -48.15 -6.22
CA TYR A 825 28.08 -47.75 -7.12
C TYR A 825 28.42 -48.87 -8.10
N ALA A 826 28.45 -48.55 -9.40
CA ALA A 826 28.68 -49.54 -10.46
C ALA A 826 30.16 -49.92 -10.65
N VAL A 827 31.07 -49.02 -10.30
CA VAL A 827 32.52 -49.16 -10.49
C VAL A 827 33.22 -48.83 -9.18
N SER A 828 34.42 -49.37 -8.97
CA SER A 828 35.24 -49.01 -7.83
C SER A 828 36.05 -47.75 -8.03
N GLY A 829 36.20 -46.99 -6.97
CA GLY A 829 36.86 -45.71 -6.97
C GLY A 829 36.66 -45.00 -5.65
N THR A 830 37.06 -43.74 -5.62
CA THR A 830 36.69 -42.81 -4.57
C THR A 830 35.81 -41.77 -5.24
N ASP A 831 34.56 -41.67 -4.80
CA ASP A 831 33.60 -40.69 -5.31
C ASP A 831 33.34 -39.65 -4.21
N THR A 832 33.31 -38.37 -4.57
CA THR A 832 33.01 -37.29 -3.61
C THR A 832 31.51 -37.27 -3.33
N VAL A 833 31.11 -37.53 -2.09
CA VAL A 833 29.71 -37.49 -1.66
C VAL A 833 29.43 -36.14 -1.03
N ALA A 834 28.51 -35.35 -1.57
CA ALA A 834 28.10 -34.08 -0.98
C ALA A 834 26.71 -34.22 -0.37
N VAL A 835 26.55 -33.90 0.90
CA VAL A 835 25.26 -33.86 1.59
C VAL A 835 24.93 -32.41 1.88
N SER A 836 23.87 -31.88 1.26
CA SER A 836 23.31 -30.57 1.60
C SER A 836 22.18 -30.77 2.58
N LEU A 837 22.23 -30.11 3.74
CA LEU A 837 21.12 -29.94 4.66
C LEU A 837 20.70 -28.47 4.60
N THR A 838 19.44 -28.22 4.32
CA THR A 838 18.87 -26.87 4.24
C THR A 838 17.75 -26.80 5.24
N ASP A 839 17.72 -25.73 6.03
CA ASP A 839 16.54 -25.37 6.82
C ASP A 839 15.41 -24.98 5.87
N ASP A 840 14.19 -25.36 6.22
CA ASP A 840 12.99 -25.06 5.45
C ASP A 840 12.44 -23.70 5.91
N ALA A 841 11.82 -22.96 4.98
CA ALA A 841 11.40 -21.58 5.25
C ALA A 841 10.50 -21.47 6.50
N PRO A 842 10.71 -20.45 7.37
CA PRO A 842 11.52 -19.25 7.15
C PRO A 842 13.04 -19.43 7.20
N GLY A 843 13.52 -20.55 7.75
CA GLY A 843 14.92 -20.94 7.89
C GLY A 843 15.74 -20.79 6.60
N THR A 844 16.89 -20.11 6.67
CA THR A 844 17.83 -20.00 5.53
C THR A 844 19.16 -20.70 5.75
N ALA A 845 19.42 -21.19 6.96
CA ALA A 845 20.63 -21.92 7.30
C ALA A 845 20.85 -23.13 6.38
N LYS A 846 21.99 -23.15 5.69
CA LYS A 846 22.36 -24.23 4.78
C LYS A 846 23.77 -24.68 5.07
N ALA A 847 23.94 -25.98 5.23
CA ALA A 847 25.23 -26.61 5.44
C ALA A 847 25.43 -27.72 4.41
N THR A 848 26.65 -27.78 3.88
CA THR A 848 27.07 -28.92 3.06
C THR A 848 28.15 -29.68 3.81
N ALA A 849 27.96 -30.99 3.96
CA ALA A 849 28.98 -31.91 4.43
C ALA A 849 29.51 -32.71 3.23
N ASN A 850 30.77 -32.45 2.85
CA ASN A 850 31.44 -33.18 1.78
C ASN A 850 32.25 -34.34 2.35
N SER A 851 31.94 -35.54 1.89
CA SER A 851 32.53 -36.81 2.27
C SER A 851 33.11 -37.52 1.05
N THR A 852 33.64 -38.72 1.27
CA THR A 852 34.05 -39.63 0.20
C THR A 852 33.33 -40.98 0.37
N ALA A 853 32.92 -41.55 -0.76
CA ALA A 853 32.56 -42.94 -0.88
C ALA A 853 33.77 -43.72 -1.36
N GLN A 854 34.32 -44.56 -0.50
CA GLN A 854 35.39 -45.48 -0.85
C GLN A 854 34.77 -46.79 -1.32
N ILE A 855 34.68 -46.95 -2.64
CA ILE A 855 34.06 -48.10 -3.28
C ILE A 855 35.16 -49.03 -3.77
N ALA A 856 35.33 -50.14 -3.06
CA ALA A 856 36.29 -51.16 -3.44
C ALA A 856 35.86 -51.85 -4.74
N ALA A 857 36.85 -52.29 -5.53
CA ALA A 857 36.64 -53.15 -6.70
C ALA A 857 35.77 -54.32 -6.30
N GLY A 858 34.61 -54.43 -6.94
CA GLY A 858 33.81 -55.64 -6.90
C GLY A 858 34.64 -56.75 -7.54
N GLY A 859 35.36 -57.50 -6.74
CA GLY A 859 36.11 -58.67 -7.19
C GLY A 859 37.23 -59.04 -6.24
N GLY A 860 37.30 -60.34 -5.89
CA GLY A 860 38.37 -60.89 -5.07
C GLY A 860 39.77 -60.46 -5.53
N GLY A 861 40.37 -59.57 -4.76
CA GLY A 861 41.76 -59.14 -4.84
C GLY A 861 42.13 -58.52 -3.50
N GLY A 862 42.94 -59.21 -2.69
CA GLY A 862 43.14 -58.89 -1.28
C GLY A 862 43.79 -57.51 -1.05
N GLY A 863 43.01 -56.53 -0.62
CA GLY A 863 43.54 -55.29 -0.04
C GLY A 863 44.43 -55.61 1.17
N ARG A 864 45.55 -54.89 1.30
CA ARG A 864 46.54 -55.13 2.36
C ARG A 864 46.29 -54.11 3.48
N ALA A 865 45.95 -54.58 4.67
CA ALA A 865 45.75 -53.74 5.84
C ALA A 865 46.93 -53.87 6.83
N ILE A 866 47.45 -52.73 7.30
CA ILE A 866 48.41 -52.66 8.41
C ILE A 866 47.66 -52.17 9.64
N SER A 867 47.44 -53.09 10.59
CA SER A 867 46.69 -52.82 11.82
C SER A 867 47.53 -52.85 13.09
N SER A 868 48.85 -53.05 12.97
CA SER A 868 49.82 -53.02 14.08
C SER A 868 51.18 -52.49 13.61
N PRO A 869 52.07 -52.07 14.52
CA PRO A 869 53.38 -51.54 14.16
C PRO A 869 54.22 -52.53 13.33
N THR A 870 54.71 -52.05 12.19
CA THR A 870 55.51 -52.78 11.21
C THR A 870 56.82 -52.02 10.97
N THR A 871 57.95 -52.71 11.03
CA THR A 871 59.28 -52.13 10.78
C THR A 871 59.82 -52.55 9.41
N GLY A 872 60.35 -51.61 8.64
CA GLY A 872 60.87 -51.80 7.28
C GLY A 872 59.88 -51.38 6.18
N PRO A 873 60.37 -51.27 4.92
CA PRO A 873 59.57 -50.76 3.82
C PRO A 873 58.42 -51.71 3.48
N VAL A 874 57.23 -51.13 3.30
CA VAL A 874 56.07 -51.84 2.78
C VAL A 874 56.07 -51.70 1.26
N VAL A 875 56.51 -52.76 0.57
CA VAL A 875 56.52 -52.81 -0.89
C VAL A 875 55.17 -53.32 -1.42
N LEU A 876 54.57 -52.57 -2.34
CA LEU A 876 53.30 -52.90 -2.98
C LEU A 876 53.54 -53.57 -4.34
N ALA A 877 52.83 -54.67 -4.59
CA ALA A 877 52.82 -55.33 -5.90
C ALA A 877 51.67 -54.77 -6.76
N ALA A 878 51.78 -54.88 -8.09
CA ALA A 878 50.76 -54.41 -9.04
C ALA A 878 49.36 -55.05 -8.86
N THR A 879 49.27 -56.15 -8.11
CA THR A 879 48.01 -56.85 -7.80
C THR A 879 47.45 -56.52 -6.42
N ASN A 880 48.16 -55.74 -5.61
CA ASN A 880 47.67 -55.35 -4.30
C ASN A 880 46.54 -54.33 -4.49
N GLY A 881 45.39 -54.60 -3.86
CA GLY A 881 44.37 -53.58 -3.67
C GLY A 881 44.90 -52.41 -2.81
N PRO A 882 44.06 -51.42 -2.46
CA PRO A 882 44.52 -50.27 -1.69
C PRO A 882 45.23 -50.71 -0.40
N LEU A 883 46.37 -50.08 -0.09
CA LEU A 883 47.03 -50.23 1.19
C LEU A 883 46.27 -49.38 2.21
N THR A 884 45.74 -50.00 3.26
CA THR A 884 45.14 -49.28 4.39
C THR A 884 46.02 -49.39 5.62
N VAL A 885 46.51 -48.27 6.15
CA VAL A 885 47.12 -48.20 7.47
C VAL A 885 46.04 -47.76 8.44
N THR A 886 45.60 -48.63 9.34
CA THR A 886 44.52 -48.30 10.29
C THR A 886 45.02 -47.35 11.38
N ASN A 887 44.13 -46.81 12.21
CA ASN A 887 44.50 -45.93 13.34
C ASN A 887 45.48 -46.60 14.33
N SER A 888 45.48 -47.93 14.43
CA SER A 888 46.42 -48.70 15.24
C SER A 888 47.66 -49.17 14.47
N GLY A 889 47.69 -48.96 13.16
CA GLY A 889 48.79 -49.30 12.27
C GLY A 889 49.89 -48.25 12.32
N ALA A 890 51.13 -48.73 12.33
CA ALA A 890 52.31 -47.88 12.18
C ALA A 890 53.30 -48.55 11.22
N ILE A 891 53.91 -47.78 10.33
CA ILE A 891 55.01 -48.20 9.47
C ILE A 891 56.23 -47.34 9.82
N THR A 892 57.36 -47.97 10.12
CA THR A 892 58.60 -47.26 10.44
C THR A 892 59.79 -47.86 9.70
N SER A 893 60.43 -47.06 8.86
CA SER A 893 61.65 -47.37 8.13
C SER A 893 62.79 -46.47 8.62
N THR A 894 63.98 -47.03 8.86
CA THR A 894 65.11 -46.31 9.51
C THR A 894 66.43 -46.40 8.73
N GLY A 895 66.40 -46.53 7.40
CA GLY A 895 67.59 -46.59 6.52
C GLY A 895 67.56 -45.49 5.45
N GLY A 896 68.72 -45.04 4.97
CA GLY A 896 68.78 -44.07 3.86
C GLY A 896 68.40 -44.69 2.51
N ASN A 897 67.65 -43.95 1.69
CA ASN A 897 66.96 -44.43 0.47
C ASN A 897 66.01 -45.59 0.74
N VAL A 898 65.32 -45.58 1.88
CA VAL A 898 64.31 -46.58 2.25
C VAL A 898 63.01 -45.87 2.57
N ASP A 899 61.98 -46.20 1.80
CA ASP A 899 60.66 -45.60 1.95
C ASP A 899 59.86 -46.28 3.08
N GLY A 900 58.84 -45.60 3.58
CA GLY A 900 57.83 -46.21 4.45
C GLY A 900 56.97 -47.17 3.63
N VAL A 901 56.38 -46.65 2.56
CA VAL A 901 55.61 -47.41 1.57
C VAL A 901 56.22 -47.18 0.19
N ASP A 902 56.49 -48.26 -0.53
CA ASP A 902 57.06 -48.24 -1.88
C ASP A 902 56.06 -48.86 -2.88
N GLY A 903 55.57 -48.03 -3.81
CA GLY A 903 54.59 -48.38 -4.84
C GLY A 903 55.21 -49.10 -6.06
N PRO A 904 54.42 -49.88 -6.83
CA PRO A 904 54.94 -50.61 -7.97
C PRO A 904 55.32 -49.67 -9.13
N ALA A 905 56.41 -50.00 -9.83
CA ALA A 905 56.94 -49.22 -10.95
C ALA A 905 56.08 -49.23 -12.23
N ASN A 906 55.08 -50.12 -12.32
CA ASN A 906 54.35 -50.40 -13.56
C ASN A 906 52.82 -50.36 -13.41
N ALA A 907 52.31 -49.92 -12.26
CA ALA A 907 50.88 -49.77 -12.00
C ALA A 907 50.64 -48.65 -10.99
N THR A 908 49.53 -47.92 -11.13
CA THR A 908 49.13 -46.95 -10.11
C THR A 908 48.81 -47.65 -8.79
N ALA A 909 49.05 -46.96 -7.67
CA ALA A 909 48.74 -47.50 -6.35
C ALA A 909 47.95 -46.51 -5.49
N THR A 910 47.17 -47.05 -4.55
CA THR A 910 46.35 -46.27 -3.62
C THR A 910 46.77 -46.57 -2.19
N VAL A 911 47.07 -45.52 -1.43
CA VAL A 911 47.44 -45.59 -0.02
C VAL A 911 46.45 -44.74 0.80
N ILE A 912 45.82 -45.36 1.79
CA ILE A 912 44.91 -44.71 2.73
C ILE A 912 45.51 -44.86 4.12
N ASN A 913 45.87 -43.73 4.73
CA ASN A 913 46.50 -43.68 6.04
C ASN A 913 45.55 -43.10 7.08
N PHE A 914 45.28 -43.88 8.13
CA PHE A 914 44.62 -43.46 9.37
C PHE A 914 45.57 -43.49 10.58
N GLY A 915 46.78 -44.05 10.41
CA GLY A 915 47.78 -44.23 11.47
C GLY A 915 49.06 -43.43 11.20
N SER A 916 50.22 -44.04 11.39
CA SER A 916 51.51 -43.36 11.16
C SER A 916 52.39 -44.08 10.15
N VAL A 917 52.90 -43.37 9.15
CA VAL A 917 53.93 -43.85 8.21
C VAL A 917 55.16 -42.96 8.36
N SER A 918 56.32 -43.55 8.62
CA SER A 918 57.56 -42.79 8.83
C SER A 918 58.77 -43.44 8.17
N ALA A 919 59.55 -42.66 7.42
CA ALA A 919 60.81 -43.02 6.81
C ALA A 919 61.93 -42.09 7.30
N ALA A 920 62.62 -42.44 8.37
CA ALA A 920 63.54 -41.53 9.07
C ALA A 920 64.94 -41.36 8.39
N GLY A 921 65.17 -41.97 7.24
CA GLY A 921 66.45 -41.90 6.52
C GLY A 921 66.48 -40.82 5.45
N VAL A 922 67.68 -40.33 5.10
CA VAL A 922 67.88 -39.40 3.97
C VAL A 922 67.43 -40.01 2.65
N ASN A 923 66.82 -39.21 1.78
CA ASN A 923 66.18 -39.59 0.50
C ASN A 923 65.08 -40.67 0.61
N GLY A 924 64.54 -40.94 1.80
CA GLY A 924 63.41 -41.86 1.96
C GLY A 924 62.10 -41.11 1.98
N ALA A 925 61.11 -41.55 1.21
CA ALA A 925 59.77 -41.01 1.27
C ALA A 925 58.93 -41.73 2.34
N GLY A 926 58.05 -41.01 3.04
CA GLY A 926 57.02 -41.66 3.85
C GLY A 926 56.17 -42.58 2.98
N VAL A 927 55.71 -42.06 1.84
CA VAL A 927 55.05 -42.83 0.77
C VAL A 927 55.65 -42.45 -0.58
N TYR A 928 56.17 -43.42 -1.33
CA TYR A 928 56.64 -43.26 -2.70
C TYR A 928 55.78 -44.04 -3.68
N LEU A 929 55.15 -43.36 -4.66
CA LEU A 929 54.36 -44.01 -5.72
C LEU A 929 55.04 -43.83 -7.09
N GLN A 930 55.64 -44.90 -7.60
CA GLN A 930 56.51 -44.86 -8.79
C GLN A 930 55.79 -44.65 -10.13
N ALA A 931 54.52 -45.04 -10.24
CA ALA A 931 53.75 -45.02 -11.48
C ALA A 931 52.41 -44.26 -11.34
N GLY A 932 52.39 -43.23 -10.49
CA GLY A 932 51.21 -42.44 -10.17
C GLY A 932 50.27 -43.12 -9.18
N GLY A 933 49.12 -42.50 -8.92
CA GLY A 933 48.10 -43.01 -8.01
C GLY A 933 47.68 -42.01 -6.94
N SER A 934 47.15 -42.51 -5.83
CA SER A 934 46.52 -41.66 -4.81
C SER A 934 47.00 -41.94 -3.39
N VAL A 935 47.17 -40.87 -2.63
CA VAL A 935 47.45 -40.92 -1.19
C VAL A 935 46.38 -40.13 -0.45
N THR A 936 45.71 -40.77 0.52
CA THR A 936 44.79 -40.13 1.44
C THR A 936 45.35 -40.22 2.85
N ASN A 937 45.61 -39.08 3.48
CA ASN A 937 46.06 -38.99 4.86
C ASN A 937 44.93 -38.42 5.73
N SER A 938 44.34 -39.27 6.56
CA SER A 938 43.14 -38.94 7.33
C SER A 938 43.43 -38.03 8.53
N ALA A 939 42.40 -37.44 9.11
CA ALA A 939 42.53 -36.60 10.30
C ALA A 939 43.25 -37.35 11.44
N GLY A 940 44.23 -36.69 12.06
CA GLY A 940 45.06 -37.27 13.13
C GLY A 940 46.14 -38.27 12.67
N ALA A 941 46.16 -38.64 11.38
CA ALA A 941 47.17 -39.52 10.80
C ALA A 941 48.44 -38.74 10.44
N SER A 942 49.60 -39.41 10.41
CA SER A 942 50.89 -38.78 10.09
C SER A 942 51.66 -39.54 9.02
N ILE A 943 52.17 -38.82 8.01
CA ILE A 943 53.16 -39.34 7.05
C ILE A 943 54.43 -38.50 7.20
N SER A 944 55.59 -39.13 7.38
CA SER A 944 56.87 -38.43 7.48
C SER A 944 58.01 -39.10 6.72
N GLY A 945 58.90 -38.28 6.14
CA GLY A 945 60.13 -38.75 5.51
C GLY A 945 61.12 -37.62 5.26
N ASP A 946 62.14 -37.87 4.45
CA ASP A 946 62.86 -36.78 3.78
C ASP A 946 61.93 -36.11 2.76
N TYR A 947 61.19 -36.95 2.04
CA TYR A 947 59.96 -36.58 1.36
C TYR A 947 58.76 -37.13 2.15
N GLY A 948 57.74 -36.33 2.42
CA GLY A 948 56.53 -36.84 3.08
C GLY A 948 55.81 -37.82 2.15
N VAL A 949 55.38 -37.30 1.00
CA VAL A 949 54.81 -38.07 -0.10
C VAL A 949 55.54 -37.71 -1.40
N GLU A 950 56.01 -38.71 -2.14
CA GLU A 950 56.62 -38.54 -3.46
C GLU A 950 55.84 -39.34 -4.51
N ILE A 951 55.44 -38.71 -5.62
CA ILE A 951 54.71 -39.37 -6.71
C ILE A 951 55.39 -39.12 -8.07
N ALA A 952 55.70 -40.22 -8.75
CA ALA A 952 56.43 -40.25 -10.02
C ALA A 952 55.65 -40.97 -11.14
N GLY A 953 56.17 -40.86 -12.36
CA GLY A 953 55.70 -41.63 -13.53
C GLY A 953 54.43 -41.10 -14.20
N ALA A 954 53.30 -41.14 -13.49
CA ALA A 954 51.98 -40.73 -14.00
C ALA A 954 51.31 -39.73 -13.02
N PRO A 955 50.22 -39.05 -13.41
CA PRO A 955 49.52 -38.11 -12.53
C PRO A 955 49.16 -38.71 -11.18
N GLY A 956 49.22 -37.89 -10.13
CA GLY A 956 48.87 -38.30 -8.78
C GLY A 956 47.95 -37.34 -8.05
N THR A 957 47.32 -37.86 -7.00
CA THR A 957 46.45 -37.11 -6.10
C THR A 957 46.87 -37.31 -4.65
N VAL A 958 47.04 -36.22 -3.91
CA VAL A 958 47.27 -36.26 -2.46
C VAL A 958 46.15 -35.52 -1.75
N SER A 959 45.32 -36.25 -0.99
CA SER A 959 44.31 -35.66 -0.11
C SER A 959 44.78 -35.73 1.33
N ASN A 960 44.86 -34.59 2.01
CA ASN A 960 45.37 -34.51 3.37
C ASN A 960 44.34 -33.88 4.31
N SER A 961 44.09 -34.54 5.44
CA SER A 961 43.41 -34.04 6.64
C SER A 961 44.28 -34.22 7.88
N GLY A 962 45.43 -34.90 7.77
CA GLY A 962 46.36 -35.16 8.87
C GLY A 962 47.63 -34.33 8.75
N THR A 963 48.75 -34.84 9.27
CA THR A 963 50.07 -34.22 9.12
C THR A 963 50.91 -34.95 8.07
N ILE A 964 51.38 -34.26 7.04
CA ILE A 964 52.40 -34.77 6.11
C ILE A 964 53.67 -33.95 6.33
N SER A 965 54.83 -34.59 6.51
CA SER A 965 56.08 -33.91 6.85
C SER A 965 57.25 -34.44 6.02
N GLY A 966 58.02 -33.54 5.40
CA GLY A 966 59.27 -33.83 4.72
C GLY A 966 60.35 -32.86 5.14
N THR A 967 61.58 -33.34 5.32
CA THR A 967 62.73 -32.43 5.53
C THR A 967 63.15 -31.70 4.26
N THR A 968 62.86 -32.29 3.10
CA THR A 968 63.02 -31.66 1.78
C THR A 968 61.66 -31.15 1.28
N ASP A 969 60.71 -32.04 0.99
CA ASP A 969 59.34 -31.67 0.57
C ASP A 969 58.29 -32.46 1.36
N ALA A 970 57.26 -31.79 1.84
CA ALA A 970 56.10 -32.47 2.40
C ALA A 970 55.39 -33.30 1.30
N VAL A 971 55.25 -32.73 0.11
CA VAL A 971 54.72 -33.44 -1.07
C VAL A 971 55.54 -33.03 -2.28
N LEU A 972 56.01 -34.00 -3.05
CA LEU A 972 56.75 -33.80 -4.29
C LEU A 972 56.13 -34.61 -5.43
N PHE A 973 55.77 -33.93 -6.51
CA PHE A 973 55.44 -34.57 -7.78
C PHE A 973 56.58 -34.39 -8.78
N VAL A 974 57.22 -35.50 -9.17
CA VAL A 974 58.33 -35.48 -10.15
C VAL A 974 57.88 -35.72 -11.59
N ASN A 975 56.57 -35.89 -11.80
CA ASN A 975 55.98 -36.15 -13.11
C ASN A 975 55.52 -34.85 -13.82
N SER A 976 55.19 -34.95 -15.11
CA SER A 976 54.68 -33.83 -15.91
C SER A 976 53.16 -33.90 -16.17
N GLY A 977 52.46 -34.79 -15.46
CA GLY A 977 51.02 -34.96 -15.54
C GLY A 977 50.28 -33.92 -14.69
N SER A 978 48.95 -33.82 -14.86
CA SER A 978 48.12 -32.93 -14.05
C SER A 978 47.91 -33.53 -12.65
N ASN A 979 48.67 -33.02 -11.68
CA ASN A 979 48.58 -33.48 -10.29
C ASN A 979 47.55 -32.67 -9.50
N SER A 980 47.00 -33.28 -8.45
CA SER A 980 46.09 -32.58 -7.53
C SER A 980 46.52 -32.77 -6.08
N VAL A 981 46.48 -31.67 -5.32
CA VAL A 981 46.57 -31.70 -3.85
C VAL A 981 45.27 -31.16 -3.29
N VAL A 982 44.58 -31.99 -2.51
CA VAL A 982 43.36 -31.61 -1.78
C VAL A 982 43.74 -31.33 -0.32
N VAL A 983 43.55 -30.09 0.11
CA VAL A 983 43.78 -29.62 1.47
C VAL A 983 42.45 -29.55 2.20
N ASN A 984 42.31 -30.36 3.26
CA ASN A 984 41.14 -30.31 4.14
C ASN A 984 41.43 -29.43 5.37
N PRO A 985 40.41 -28.92 6.08
CA PRO A 985 40.54 -27.98 7.22
C PRO A 985 41.57 -28.32 8.32
N THR A 986 41.83 -29.60 8.57
CA THR A 986 42.76 -30.09 9.61
C THR A 986 44.15 -30.46 9.08
N ALA A 987 44.38 -30.29 7.78
CA ALA A 987 45.63 -30.61 7.13
C ALA A 987 46.78 -29.76 7.67
N ALA A 988 47.89 -30.42 8.00
CA ALA A 988 49.17 -29.78 8.23
C ALA A 988 50.20 -30.36 7.25
N PHE A 989 50.89 -29.48 6.53
CA PHE A 989 52.06 -29.84 5.76
C PHE A 989 53.29 -29.32 6.49
N LYS A 990 54.35 -30.12 6.59
CA LYS A 990 55.62 -29.67 7.12
C LYS A 990 56.75 -29.85 6.12
N GLY A 991 57.04 -28.80 5.37
CA GLY A 991 57.92 -28.83 4.19
C GLY A 991 57.21 -28.25 2.96
N LEU A 992 57.92 -28.09 1.85
CA LEU A 992 57.37 -27.58 0.59
C LEU A 992 56.34 -28.58 0.00
N VAL A 993 55.27 -28.06 -0.59
CA VAL A 993 54.31 -28.81 -1.42
C VAL A 993 54.53 -28.39 -2.87
N ASP A 994 55.22 -29.21 -3.65
CA ASP A 994 55.56 -28.92 -5.06
C ASP A 994 54.72 -29.77 -6.01
N GLY A 995 53.82 -29.11 -6.75
CA GLY A 995 52.97 -29.72 -7.77
C GLY A 995 53.72 -30.30 -8.98
N GLY A 996 55.00 -29.94 -9.17
CA GLY A 996 55.82 -30.36 -10.30
C GLY A 996 55.51 -29.61 -11.60
N SER A 997 56.00 -30.12 -12.73
CA SER A 997 56.00 -29.39 -14.01
C SER A 997 54.71 -29.44 -14.83
N GLY A 998 53.69 -30.19 -14.38
CA GLY A 998 52.42 -30.36 -15.07
C GLY A 998 51.44 -29.19 -14.93
N ALA A 999 50.20 -29.39 -15.37
CA ALA A 999 49.08 -28.47 -15.11
C ALA A 999 48.36 -28.93 -13.84
N ASN A 1000 48.86 -28.49 -12.69
CA ASN A 1000 48.51 -28.97 -11.36
C ASN A 1000 47.47 -28.08 -10.69
N ALA A 1001 46.61 -28.71 -9.90
CA ALA A 1001 45.56 -28.06 -9.12
C ALA A 1001 45.81 -28.20 -7.61
N LEU A 1002 45.62 -27.09 -6.90
CA LEU A 1002 45.51 -27.06 -5.46
C LEU A 1002 44.05 -26.83 -5.10
N GLU A 1003 43.42 -27.81 -4.47
CA GLU A 1003 42.01 -27.78 -4.09
C GLU A 1003 41.89 -27.58 -2.59
N LEU A 1004 41.15 -26.55 -2.20
CA LEU A 1004 40.85 -26.21 -0.82
C LEU A 1004 39.41 -26.63 -0.51
N ALA A 1005 39.28 -27.71 0.26
CA ALA A 1005 38.01 -28.37 0.49
C ALA A 1005 37.06 -27.53 1.37
N GLY A 1006 35.79 -27.95 1.46
CA GLY A 1006 34.80 -27.34 2.35
C GLY A 1006 35.25 -27.30 3.83
N GLY A 1007 34.79 -26.29 4.56
CA GLY A 1007 35.19 -25.98 5.95
C GLY A 1007 36.23 -24.88 6.05
N THR A 1008 36.73 -24.61 7.27
CA THR A 1008 37.60 -23.45 7.54
C THR A 1008 39.08 -23.84 7.58
N GLY A 1009 39.92 -23.13 6.85
CA GLY A 1009 41.36 -23.37 6.86
C GLY A 1009 42.19 -22.13 6.55
N SER A 1010 43.52 -22.29 6.58
CA SER A 1010 44.44 -21.23 6.19
C SER A 1010 45.62 -21.82 5.42
N ILE A 1011 45.99 -21.13 4.34
CA ILE A 1011 47.20 -21.40 3.58
C ILE A 1011 48.04 -20.11 3.55
N SER A 1012 49.30 -20.24 3.94
CA SER A 1012 50.33 -19.22 3.76
C SER A 1012 51.31 -19.64 2.67
N GLY A 1013 51.97 -18.68 2.01
CA GLY A 1013 53.15 -18.95 1.17
C GLY A 1013 52.85 -19.63 -0.16
N LEU A 1014 51.77 -19.22 -0.84
CA LEU A 1014 51.49 -19.64 -2.21
C LEU A 1014 52.53 -19.01 -3.15
N SER A 1015 53.11 -19.77 -4.09
CA SER A 1015 53.98 -19.21 -5.12
C SER A 1015 53.79 -19.91 -6.46
N GLY A 1016 53.31 -19.20 -7.47
CA GLY A 1016 53.10 -19.72 -8.83
C GLY A 1016 54.39 -19.98 -9.64
N GLY A 1017 55.56 -19.62 -9.11
CA GLY A 1017 56.85 -19.78 -9.77
C GLY A 1017 57.58 -21.07 -9.39
N SER A 1018 58.35 -21.64 -10.32
CA SER A 1018 59.30 -22.73 -10.05
C SER A 1018 60.55 -22.18 -9.35
N GLY A 1019 60.56 -22.18 -8.03
CA GLY A 1019 61.70 -21.69 -7.25
C GLY A 1019 61.72 -22.22 -5.83
N THR A 1020 62.90 -22.63 -5.37
CA THR A 1020 63.17 -23.05 -4.00
C THR A 1020 63.06 -21.86 -3.04
N VAL A 1021 61.91 -21.69 -2.39
CA VAL A 1021 61.74 -20.70 -1.33
C VAL A 1021 62.18 -21.34 -0.01
N THR A 1022 63.32 -20.89 0.53
CA THR A 1022 63.75 -21.23 1.88
C THR A 1022 63.30 -20.14 2.82
N GLU A 1023 62.17 -20.34 3.50
CA GLU A 1023 61.78 -19.49 4.63
C GLU A 1023 61.60 -20.29 5.92
N ASN A 1024 62.04 -19.67 7.02
CA ASN A 1024 62.08 -20.19 8.36
C ASN A 1024 60.66 -20.47 8.91
N GLY A 1025 60.11 -21.65 8.63
CA GLY A 1025 59.00 -22.22 9.39
C GLY A 1025 57.58 -21.85 8.96
N SER A 1026 57.39 -21.21 7.81
CA SER A 1026 56.08 -21.12 7.13
C SER A 1026 56.05 -22.09 5.94
N TRP A 1027 54.94 -22.81 5.82
CA TRP A 1027 54.69 -23.78 4.75
C TRP A 1027 54.51 -23.06 3.41
N SER A 1028 55.00 -23.62 2.31
CA SER A 1028 54.85 -23.04 0.96
C SER A 1028 54.27 -24.06 -0.03
N PHE A 1029 53.47 -23.55 -0.97
CA PHE A 1029 52.89 -24.32 -2.06
C PHE A 1029 53.40 -23.76 -3.37
N ALA A 1030 54.02 -24.61 -4.19
CA ALA A 1030 54.62 -24.20 -5.45
C ALA A 1030 54.08 -25.01 -6.64
N SER A 1031 54.21 -24.42 -7.82
CA SER A 1031 53.94 -25.08 -9.10
C SER A 1031 52.47 -25.49 -9.34
N PHE A 1032 51.51 -24.75 -8.75
CA PHE A 1032 50.08 -24.93 -9.02
C PHE A 1032 49.57 -23.85 -9.98
N GLN A 1033 48.89 -24.26 -11.05
CA GLN A 1033 48.33 -23.35 -12.06
C GLN A 1033 46.93 -22.91 -11.70
N THR A 1034 46.20 -23.74 -10.95
CA THR A 1034 44.86 -23.43 -10.48
C THR A 1034 44.77 -23.65 -8.97
N VAL A 1035 44.25 -22.67 -8.25
CA VAL A 1035 43.78 -22.83 -6.87
C VAL A 1035 42.26 -22.83 -6.90
N SER A 1036 41.63 -23.92 -6.47
CA SER A 1036 40.17 -23.99 -6.34
C SER A 1036 39.76 -23.94 -4.87
N VAL A 1037 38.71 -23.20 -4.59
CA VAL A 1037 38.08 -23.15 -3.27
C VAL A 1037 36.66 -23.66 -3.41
N ASP A 1038 36.37 -24.77 -2.75
CA ASP A 1038 35.08 -25.45 -2.85
C ASP A 1038 33.96 -24.67 -2.18
N THR A 1039 32.73 -24.96 -2.61
CA THR A 1039 31.53 -24.45 -1.95
C THR A 1039 31.47 -24.88 -0.49
N GLY A 1040 31.20 -23.93 0.40
CA GLY A 1040 31.24 -24.13 1.86
C GLY A 1040 32.65 -24.07 2.46
N GLY A 1041 33.69 -23.80 1.66
CA GLY A 1041 35.03 -23.52 2.16
C GLY A 1041 35.17 -22.07 2.63
N THR A 1042 35.85 -21.85 3.75
CA THR A 1042 36.27 -20.52 4.23
C THR A 1042 37.78 -20.53 4.47
N TRP A 1043 38.55 -20.04 3.51
CA TRP A 1043 39.99 -20.16 3.51
C TRP A 1043 40.67 -18.81 3.64
N THR A 1044 41.54 -18.68 4.65
CA THR A 1044 42.40 -17.52 4.77
C THR A 1044 43.65 -17.74 3.94
N LEU A 1045 43.80 -16.94 2.88
CA LEU A 1045 44.96 -16.97 1.99
C LEU A 1045 45.84 -15.76 2.31
N ASN A 1046 47.13 -16.03 2.48
CA ASN A 1046 48.15 -15.00 2.75
C ASN A 1046 49.40 -15.27 1.92
N GLY A 1047 49.80 -14.28 1.13
CA GLY A 1047 51.05 -14.28 0.38
C GLY A 1047 51.00 -15.17 -0.86
N GLY A 1048 51.16 -14.56 -2.02
CA GLY A 1048 51.50 -15.29 -3.24
C GLY A 1048 51.00 -14.70 -4.54
N ASN A 1049 51.67 -15.14 -5.62
CA ASN A 1049 51.21 -15.05 -7.00
C ASN A 1049 50.54 -16.37 -7.35
N VAL A 1050 49.23 -16.35 -7.54
CA VAL A 1050 48.38 -17.46 -7.96
C VAL A 1050 48.00 -17.24 -9.42
N PRO A 1051 48.30 -18.15 -10.35
CA PRO A 1051 47.97 -17.93 -11.75
C PRO A 1051 46.46 -17.81 -11.96
N THR A 1052 45.70 -18.88 -11.68
CA THR A 1052 44.23 -18.85 -11.78
C THR A 1052 43.60 -19.27 -10.47
N ILE A 1053 42.56 -18.55 -10.04
CA ILE A 1053 41.75 -18.93 -8.87
C ILE A 1053 40.30 -19.21 -9.27
N ALA A 1054 39.79 -20.38 -8.89
CA ALA A 1054 38.39 -20.77 -9.04
C ALA A 1054 37.72 -20.75 -7.66
N ASN A 1055 37.07 -19.65 -7.31
CA ASN A 1055 36.48 -19.46 -5.98
C ASN A 1055 34.98 -19.72 -6.00
N ASN A 1056 34.53 -20.78 -5.33
CA ASN A 1056 33.12 -21.10 -5.11
C ASN A 1056 32.72 -21.11 -3.62
N GLY A 1057 33.64 -20.71 -2.74
CA GLY A 1057 33.45 -20.60 -1.29
C GLY A 1057 33.69 -19.16 -0.79
N THR A 1058 34.43 -19.01 0.29
CA THR A 1058 34.88 -17.72 0.84
C THR A 1058 36.41 -17.71 0.98
N VAL A 1059 37.04 -16.71 0.40
CA VAL A 1059 38.48 -16.46 0.48
C VAL A 1059 38.70 -15.22 1.32
N ASN A 1060 39.26 -15.40 2.52
CA ASN A 1060 39.68 -14.29 3.36
C ASN A 1060 41.08 -13.87 2.94
N VAL A 1061 41.18 -12.70 2.32
CA VAL A 1061 42.45 -12.11 1.93
C VAL A 1061 43.02 -11.40 3.15
N SER A 1062 44.15 -11.90 3.64
CA SER A 1062 44.93 -11.26 4.70
C SER A 1062 46.30 -10.89 4.14
N GLY A 1063 46.69 -9.61 4.23
CA GLY A 1063 47.86 -9.11 3.52
C GLY A 1063 47.65 -9.09 2.00
N SER A 1064 48.64 -9.51 1.21
CA SER A 1064 48.59 -9.44 -0.26
C SER A 1064 48.29 -10.79 -0.92
N LEU A 1065 47.38 -10.81 -1.89
CA LEU A 1065 47.11 -11.93 -2.79
C LEU A 1065 47.11 -11.43 -4.24
N ASP A 1066 48.03 -11.93 -5.06
CA ASP A 1066 48.16 -11.61 -6.48
C ASP A 1066 47.56 -12.76 -7.32
N VAL A 1067 46.51 -12.47 -8.09
CA VAL A 1067 45.89 -13.37 -9.07
C VAL A 1067 46.39 -12.98 -10.47
N SER A 1068 47.50 -13.58 -10.87
CA SER A 1068 48.34 -13.08 -11.97
C SER A 1068 47.88 -13.46 -13.37
N SER A 1069 46.95 -14.41 -13.51
CA SER A 1069 46.32 -14.75 -14.79
C SER A 1069 44.85 -14.37 -14.81
N ALA A 1070 44.01 -15.01 -14.00
CA ALA A 1070 42.58 -14.70 -13.95
C ALA A 1070 41.85 -15.27 -12.72
N ILE A 1071 40.76 -14.62 -12.33
CA ILE A 1071 39.67 -15.29 -11.62
C ILE A 1071 38.88 -16.11 -12.66
N ASP A 1072 38.69 -17.40 -12.37
CA ASP A 1072 38.00 -18.32 -13.27
C ASP A 1072 36.56 -17.84 -13.54
N PRO A 1073 36.06 -17.87 -14.80
CA PRO A 1073 34.70 -17.41 -15.13
C PRO A 1073 33.58 -18.17 -14.42
N THR A 1074 33.84 -19.40 -13.95
CA THR A 1074 32.87 -20.20 -13.19
C THR A 1074 32.80 -19.80 -11.72
N SER A 1075 33.68 -18.92 -11.26
CA SER A 1075 33.72 -18.46 -9.86
C SER A 1075 32.44 -17.73 -9.49
N SER A 1076 31.87 -18.12 -8.36
CA SER A 1076 30.65 -17.54 -7.75
C SER A 1076 30.80 -17.21 -6.27
N GLY A 1077 31.97 -17.52 -5.71
CA GLY A 1077 32.31 -17.34 -4.30
C GLY A 1077 32.57 -15.88 -3.91
N LEU A 1078 32.97 -15.71 -2.65
CA LEU A 1078 33.22 -14.43 -2.01
C LEU A 1078 34.71 -14.25 -1.72
N PHE A 1079 35.26 -13.08 -2.04
CA PHE A 1079 36.53 -12.58 -1.53
C PHE A 1079 36.24 -11.58 -0.40
N GLN A 1080 36.81 -11.79 0.77
CA GLN A 1080 36.72 -10.88 1.91
C GLN A 1080 38.07 -10.21 2.12
N LEU A 1081 38.12 -8.90 1.92
CA LEU A 1081 39.31 -8.10 2.13
C LEU A 1081 39.30 -7.60 3.58
N THR A 1082 40.27 -8.09 4.36
CA THR A 1082 40.47 -7.71 5.77
C THR A 1082 41.36 -6.46 5.89
N SER A 1083 41.71 -6.04 7.11
CA SER A 1083 42.47 -4.80 7.33
C SER A 1083 43.80 -4.84 6.61
N ASP A 1084 44.10 -3.79 5.83
CA ASP A 1084 45.33 -3.66 5.05
C ASP A 1084 45.53 -4.79 4.02
N ALA A 1085 44.45 -5.44 3.59
CA ALA A 1085 44.50 -6.45 2.55
C ALA A 1085 44.63 -5.81 1.16
N THR A 1086 45.46 -6.41 0.31
CA THR A 1086 45.57 -6.08 -1.11
C THR A 1086 45.21 -7.31 -1.94
N LEU A 1087 44.14 -7.22 -2.72
CA LEU A 1087 43.81 -8.21 -3.73
C LEU A 1087 44.18 -7.66 -5.10
N GLU A 1088 45.18 -8.26 -5.76
CA GLU A 1088 45.60 -7.90 -7.12
C GLU A 1088 45.02 -8.91 -8.11
N VAL A 1089 44.40 -8.42 -9.19
CA VAL A 1089 43.67 -9.23 -10.16
C VAL A 1089 44.05 -8.83 -11.58
N ALA A 1090 44.64 -9.77 -12.32
CA ALA A 1090 44.99 -9.57 -13.71
C ALA A 1090 43.77 -9.53 -14.65
N ALA A 1091 42.80 -10.44 -14.44
CA ALA A 1091 41.57 -10.53 -15.21
C ALA A 1091 40.44 -11.24 -14.45
N ALA A 1092 39.19 -10.93 -14.79
CA ALA A 1092 37.99 -11.53 -14.22
C ALA A 1092 36.84 -11.65 -15.26
N ILE A 1093 37.16 -11.93 -16.52
CA ILE A 1093 36.19 -11.95 -17.62
C ILE A 1093 35.14 -13.05 -17.38
N GLY A 1094 33.86 -12.65 -17.27
CA GLY A 1094 32.73 -13.58 -17.12
C GLY A 1094 32.58 -14.18 -15.73
N SER A 1095 33.40 -13.78 -14.76
CA SER A 1095 33.28 -14.20 -13.36
C SER A 1095 32.10 -13.51 -12.67
N ASN A 1096 31.38 -14.25 -11.83
CA ASN A 1096 30.33 -13.75 -10.94
C ASN A 1096 30.79 -13.70 -9.46
N ALA A 1097 32.11 -13.75 -9.22
CA ALA A 1097 32.64 -13.67 -7.87
C ALA A 1097 32.27 -12.33 -7.22
N ARG A 1098 32.06 -12.35 -5.91
CA ARG A 1098 31.79 -11.16 -5.10
C ARG A 1098 33.04 -10.76 -4.35
N MET A 1099 33.24 -9.45 -4.15
CA MET A 1099 34.36 -8.91 -3.37
C MET A 1099 33.80 -7.96 -2.33
N THR A 1100 34.06 -8.22 -1.05
CA THR A 1100 33.58 -7.39 0.05
C THR A 1100 34.75 -6.76 0.82
N PHE A 1101 34.62 -5.47 1.08
CA PHE A 1101 35.58 -4.68 1.85
C PHE A 1101 35.12 -4.65 3.31
N LEU A 1102 35.83 -5.33 4.21
CA LEU A 1102 35.44 -5.40 5.64
C LEU A 1102 36.05 -4.27 6.49
N SER A 1103 37.09 -3.64 5.96
CA SER A 1103 37.89 -2.58 6.58
C SER A 1103 38.79 -1.97 5.49
N PRO A 1104 39.40 -0.80 5.71
CA PRO A 1104 40.27 -0.15 4.72
C PRO A 1104 41.22 -1.12 4.04
N SER A 1105 40.98 -1.36 2.75
CA SER A 1105 41.69 -2.35 1.93
C SER A 1105 41.76 -1.93 0.47
N GLU A 1106 42.57 -2.64 -0.31
CA GLU A 1106 42.91 -2.27 -1.69
C GLU A 1106 42.58 -3.40 -2.67
N LEU A 1107 41.87 -3.06 -3.74
CA LEU A 1107 41.70 -3.91 -4.93
C LEU A 1107 42.56 -3.33 -6.06
N VAL A 1108 43.54 -4.08 -6.53
CA VAL A 1108 44.37 -3.72 -7.68
C VAL A 1108 43.89 -4.47 -8.91
N ILE A 1109 43.66 -3.77 -10.01
CA ILE A 1109 43.22 -4.33 -11.29
C ILE A 1109 44.27 -4.02 -12.34
N ASP A 1110 44.99 -5.04 -12.83
CA ASP A 1110 46.11 -4.84 -13.77
C ASP A 1110 45.67 -4.31 -15.13
N ASN A 1111 44.51 -4.80 -15.58
CA ASN A 1111 43.94 -4.45 -16.86
C ASN A 1111 42.42 -4.30 -16.75
N PRO A 1112 41.92 -3.06 -16.63
CA PRO A 1112 40.49 -2.78 -16.50
C PRO A 1112 39.63 -3.29 -17.66
N LEU A 1113 40.19 -3.50 -18.86
CA LEU A 1113 39.46 -4.03 -20.02
C LEU A 1113 39.09 -5.51 -19.87
N THR A 1114 39.77 -6.23 -18.97
CA THR A 1114 39.55 -7.65 -18.71
C THR A 1114 38.93 -7.90 -17.33
N PHE A 1115 38.53 -6.85 -16.62
CA PHE A 1115 37.81 -6.96 -15.35
C PHE A 1115 36.29 -7.00 -15.60
N GLY A 1116 35.81 -8.17 -16.03
CA GLY A 1116 34.42 -8.39 -16.45
C GLY A 1116 34.24 -8.42 -17.97
N SER A 1117 32.98 -8.43 -18.41
CA SER A 1117 32.54 -8.47 -19.80
C SER A 1117 31.75 -7.21 -20.15
N ASN A 1118 31.80 -6.77 -21.42
CA ASN A 1118 31.17 -5.52 -21.88
C ASN A 1118 31.64 -4.25 -21.14
N VAL A 1119 32.93 -4.19 -20.80
CA VAL A 1119 33.53 -3.00 -20.14
C VAL A 1119 33.27 -1.73 -20.95
N GLY A 1120 32.85 -0.67 -20.26
CA GLY A 1120 32.50 0.63 -20.83
C GLY A 1120 31.04 0.77 -21.28
N SER A 1121 30.18 -0.23 -21.05
CA SER A 1121 28.78 -0.20 -21.46
C SER A 1121 27.82 -0.41 -20.27
N ALA A 1122 26.55 -0.02 -20.47
CA ALA A 1122 25.47 -0.29 -19.52
C ALA A 1122 25.11 -1.78 -19.38
N SER A 1123 25.62 -2.65 -20.26
CA SER A 1123 25.44 -4.10 -20.20
C SER A 1123 26.65 -4.81 -19.59
N TYR A 1124 27.45 -4.10 -18.80
CA TYR A 1124 28.57 -4.65 -18.05
C TYR A 1124 28.12 -5.83 -17.19
N ALA A 1125 28.93 -6.89 -17.18
CA ALA A 1125 28.76 -8.01 -16.26
C ALA A 1125 30.14 -8.46 -15.77
N GLY A 1126 30.35 -8.40 -14.45
CA GLY A 1126 31.60 -8.76 -13.80
C GLY A 1126 31.40 -8.93 -12.29
N SER A 1127 32.50 -8.97 -11.56
CA SER A 1127 32.47 -9.15 -10.11
C SER A 1127 31.78 -7.99 -9.40
N THR A 1128 30.83 -8.30 -8.52
CA THR A 1128 30.15 -7.29 -7.69
C THR A 1128 31.00 -6.92 -6.48
N LEU A 1129 31.19 -5.62 -6.28
CA LEU A 1129 31.91 -5.00 -5.18
C LEU A 1129 30.93 -4.59 -4.07
N GLN A 1130 31.21 -5.00 -2.83
CA GLN A 1130 30.30 -4.89 -1.70
C GLN A 1130 30.97 -4.15 -0.55
N SER A 1131 30.19 -3.38 0.21
CA SER A 1131 30.68 -2.66 1.41
C SER A 1131 31.83 -1.69 1.16
N PHE A 1132 32.03 -1.23 -0.07
CA PHE A 1132 33.06 -0.24 -0.40
C PHE A 1132 32.80 1.06 0.34
N GLY A 1133 33.75 1.54 1.14
CA GLY A 1133 33.55 2.67 2.03
C GLY A 1133 34.72 3.64 2.09
N ALA A 1134 34.63 4.60 3.00
CA ALA A 1134 35.69 5.56 3.26
C ALA A 1134 36.96 4.84 3.76
N GLY A 1135 38.06 5.01 3.04
CA GLY A 1135 39.35 4.37 3.33
C GLY A 1135 39.69 3.19 2.43
N ASP A 1136 38.72 2.65 1.67
CA ASP A 1136 38.97 1.64 0.65
C ASP A 1136 39.49 2.27 -0.65
N MET A 1137 40.30 1.51 -1.38
CA MET A 1137 40.94 1.94 -2.62
C MET A 1137 40.75 0.89 -3.72
N ILE A 1138 40.46 1.37 -4.93
CA ILE A 1138 40.56 0.55 -6.14
C ILE A 1138 41.63 1.18 -7.04
N ASP A 1139 42.72 0.46 -7.27
CA ASP A 1139 43.83 0.88 -8.13
C ASP A 1139 43.66 0.26 -9.52
N LEU A 1140 43.31 1.09 -10.49
CA LEU A 1140 43.20 0.69 -11.89
C LEU A 1140 44.53 0.95 -12.59
N LYS A 1141 45.30 -0.13 -12.78
CA LYS A 1141 46.54 -0.09 -13.53
C LYS A 1141 46.26 0.14 -15.01
N GLN A 1142 47.27 0.67 -15.70
CA GLN A 1142 47.24 0.95 -17.14
C GLN A 1142 46.10 1.89 -17.61
N PHE A 1143 45.48 2.65 -16.68
CA PHE A 1143 44.42 3.59 -16.96
C PHE A 1143 44.89 5.04 -16.73
N GLY A 1144 44.94 5.86 -17.79
CA GLY A 1144 45.49 7.22 -17.71
C GLY A 1144 44.58 8.21 -16.98
N GLN A 1145 45.15 9.00 -16.04
CA GLN A 1145 44.43 10.02 -15.26
C GLN A 1145 43.90 11.19 -16.10
N THR A 1146 44.60 11.59 -17.16
CA THR A 1146 44.29 12.82 -17.91
C THR A 1146 42.88 12.75 -18.52
N GLY A 1147 41.98 13.58 -18.01
CA GLY A 1147 40.58 13.62 -18.46
C GLY A 1147 39.74 12.43 -18.01
N ALA A 1148 40.17 11.70 -16.97
CA ALA A 1148 39.36 10.66 -16.35
C ALA A 1148 38.10 11.26 -15.71
N ALA A 1149 36.94 10.74 -16.09
CA ALA A 1149 35.62 11.14 -15.59
C ALA A 1149 34.85 9.92 -15.11
N THR A 1150 34.11 10.09 -14.02
CA THR A 1150 33.25 9.08 -13.41
C THR A 1150 31.78 9.35 -13.73
N GLN A 1151 31.03 8.29 -14.00
CA GLN A 1151 29.58 8.32 -14.11
C GLN A 1151 29.03 7.15 -13.30
N TYR A 1152 28.40 7.46 -12.18
CA TYR A 1152 27.78 6.46 -11.30
C TYR A 1152 26.26 6.46 -11.48
N ASP A 1153 25.68 5.29 -11.70
CA ASP A 1153 24.23 5.10 -11.70
C ASP A 1153 23.78 4.48 -10.38
N THR A 1154 23.13 5.28 -9.54
CA THR A 1154 22.66 4.87 -8.21
C THR A 1154 21.56 3.80 -8.25
N SER A 1155 20.88 3.62 -9.38
CA SER A 1155 19.82 2.63 -9.54
C SER A 1155 20.37 1.24 -9.86
N THR A 1156 21.50 1.18 -10.57
CA THR A 1156 22.14 -0.07 -11.01
C THR A 1156 23.40 -0.40 -10.22
N GLY A 1157 23.99 0.56 -9.50
CA GLY A 1157 25.27 0.39 -8.80
C GLY A 1157 26.49 0.44 -9.73
N LEU A 1158 26.29 0.74 -11.02
CA LEU A 1158 27.33 0.70 -12.03
C LEU A 1158 28.13 2.02 -12.06
N LEU A 1159 29.44 1.94 -11.80
CA LEU A 1159 30.39 3.04 -12.02
C LEU A 1159 31.10 2.86 -13.35
N GLN A 1160 30.92 3.83 -14.24
CA GLN A 1160 31.66 3.93 -15.49
C GLN A 1160 32.77 4.96 -15.37
N ILE A 1161 33.97 4.59 -15.76
CA ILE A 1161 35.14 5.48 -15.77
C ILE A 1161 35.66 5.54 -17.21
N SER A 1162 35.81 6.75 -17.74
CA SER A 1162 36.33 6.96 -19.08
C SER A 1162 37.38 8.06 -19.10
N ASN A 1163 38.35 7.97 -20.01
CA ASN A 1163 39.29 9.07 -20.25
C ASN A 1163 39.26 9.53 -21.72
N GLY A 1164 39.77 10.73 -21.97
CA GLY A 1164 39.81 11.36 -23.31
C GLY A 1164 40.61 10.60 -24.37
N THR A 1165 41.26 9.49 -24.01
CA THR A 1165 41.99 8.57 -24.90
C THR A 1165 41.22 7.29 -25.24
N GLN A 1166 39.91 7.22 -24.95
CA GLN A 1166 39.02 6.07 -25.19
C GLN A 1166 39.30 4.82 -24.31
N GLN A 1167 39.96 4.98 -23.17
CA GLN A 1167 40.00 3.89 -22.18
C GLN A 1167 38.71 3.90 -21.37
N HIS A 1168 38.18 2.70 -21.10
CA HIS A 1168 36.97 2.49 -20.33
C HIS A 1168 37.24 1.48 -19.20
N ALA A 1169 36.69 1.73 -18.03
CA ALA A 1169 36.60 0.80 -16.92
C ALA A 1169 35.17 0.82 -16.38
N SER A 1170 34.71 -0.34 -15.90
CA SER A 1170 33.40 -0.51 -15.30
C SER A 1170 33.55 -1.27 -14.00
N LEU A 1171 32.93 -0.76 -12.94
CA LEU A 1171 32.93 -1.38 -11.62
C LEU A 1171 31.48 -1.50 -11.17
N ASP A 1172 31.05 -2.71 -10.84
CA ASP A 1172 29.69 -3.00 -10.38
C ASP A 1172 29.67 -3.01 -8.85
N PHE A 1173 29.03 -2.03 -8.24
CA PHE A 1173 28.84 -1.97 -6.79
C PHE A 1173 27.46 -2.48 -6.42
N GLN A 1174 27.34 -3.12 -5.24
CA GLN A 1174 26.05 -3.53 -4.70
C GLN A 1174 25.07 -2.34 -4.66
N THR A 1175 23.94 -2.48 -5.36
CA THR A 1175 22.88 -1.48 -5.44
C THR A 1175 22.52 -0.97 -4.05
N SER A 1176 22.29 0.34 -3.92
CA SER A 1176 21.99 1.08 -2.67
C SER A 1176 23.10 1.31 -1.63
N SER A 1177 24.27 0.65 -1.73
CA SER A 1177 25.29 0.70 -0.66
C SER A 1177 26.04 2.03 -0.52
N LEU A 1178 26.17 2.82 -1.59
CA LEU A 1178 27.02 4.03 -1.62
C LEU A 1178 26.23 5.35 -1.57
N GLY A 1179 24.90 5.30 -1.63
CA GLY A 1179 24.03 6.49 -1.68
C GLY A 1179 24.39 7.46 -2.81
N SER A 1180 24.32 8.77 -2.54
CA SER A 1180 24.78 9.84 -3.45
C SER A 1180 26.27 10.19 -3.28
N GLY A 1181 27.08 9.27 -2.74
CA GLY A 1181 28.51 9.48 -2.51
C GLY A 1181 29.25 9.88 -3.79
N SER A 1182 30.23 10.77 -3.67
CA SER A 1182 31.03 11.22 -4.83
C SER A 1182 32.30 10.39 -4.95
N PHE A 1183 32.47 9.68 -6.06
CA PHE A 1183 33.71 8.99 -6.39
C PHE A 1183 34.82 9.98 -6.75
N HIS A 1184 35.98 9.79 -6.15
CA HIS A 1184 37.19 10.57 -6.42
C HIS A 1184 38.20 9.73 -7.20
N VAL A 1185 38.73 10.31 -8.27
CA VAL A 1185 39.78 9.71 -9.10
C VAL A 1185 41.06 10.53 -8.98
N ALA A 1186 42.13 9.89 -8.53
CA ALA A 1186 43.47 10.48 -8.42
C ALA A 1186 44.49 9.66 -9.22
N SER A 1187 45.67 10.22 -9.52
CA SER A 1187 46.77 9.42 -10.06
C SER A 1187 47.34 8.54 -8.95
N ASP A 1188 47.67 7.31 -9.30
CA ASP A 1188 48.42 6.38 -8.45
C ASP A 1188 49.94 6.66 -8.41
N GLY A 1189 50.43 7.64 -9.19
CA GLY A 1189 51.86 7.95 -9.34
C GLY A 1189 52.65 6.96 -10.21
N SER A 1190 52.03 5.91 -10.74
CA SER A 1190 52.66 4.85 -11.54
C SER A 1190 52.10 4.71 -12.96
N GLY A 1191 51.14 5.57 -13.33
CA GLY A 1191 50.53 5.60 -14.67
C GLY A 1191 49.12 5.01 -14.74
N GLY A 1192 48.56 4.64 -13.59
CA GLY A 1192 47.17 4.26 -13.36
C GLY A 1192 46.37 5.36 -12.64
N ILE A 1193 45.22 4.97 -12.10
CA ILE A 1193 44.37 5.80 -11.25
C ILE A 1193 43.90 5.07 -10.00
N LEU A 1194 43.73 5.83 -8.92
CA LEU A 1194 43.09 5.41 -7.68
C LEU A 1194 41.65 5.92 -7.63
N VAL A 1195 40.72 5.02 -7.38
CA VAL A 1195 39.29 5.30 -7.15
C VAL A 1195 39.00 5.18 -5.65
N THR A 1196 38.42 6.23 -5.07
CA THR A 1196 38.08 6.32 -3.64
C THR A 1196 36.71 6.94 -3.44
N LEU A 1197 36.11 6.76 -2.26
CA LEU A 1197 34.83 7.35 -1.86
C LEU A 1197 35.04 8.48 -0.84
N SER A 1198 34.18 9.53 -0.89
CA SER A 1198 34.20 10.68 0.04
C SER A 1198 33.52 10.42 1.37
#